data_AF-A0A0D6L4J0-F1
#
_entry.id   AF-A0A0D6L4J0-F1
#
_cell.length_a   1.000
_cell.length_b   1.000
_cell.length_c   1.000
_cell.angle_alpha   90.00
_cell.angle_beta   90.00
_cell.angle_gamma   90.00
#
_symmetry.space_group_name_H-M   'P 1'
#
loop_
_entity.id
_entity.type
_entity.pdbx_description
1 polymer ?
#
loop_
_entity_poly.entity_id
_entity_poly.type
_entity_poly.pdbx_seq_one_letter_code
_entity_poly.pdbx_strand_id
1 'polypeptide(L)'
;MVETLNNRLQEDENFVENIGLVIVDEAHYNSFRKIFQFYQGGNILGVTATPLSSNRVLPLNDNYNKLLVGESIASLIEGQYLANAETYTYDVNLHGLKIGTNGDFTVSSSDVVYGNYFMQEKLLFAYEEIAVGTKTLIFNPGIETSVRVEETFKKRGFKIRHLDSTFSDKDRKEVLQWFKETKDAILSSVGILTTGFDEPTVETIILNRATRSLTLYHQMIGRGSRKLPKKDIFKVIDLGNNVRRFGLWQDYINWQDAFRFPDRFLESRLSESDDIEFEVEFEFPKKLVDLIDIKALDDFNMKDVYYDCLDSEEAIEDIKKGKVVIVVDDEDRENEGDFIAAAECVTPEMINFMATHGRGLICAPLTAERCDELGLVQMVTNNTVLHETQFTVSVDLIGHGCTTGISVQDRAKTIKALINPDTKPSDLGRPGHIFPLRAKDGGVLRRTGHTEAAVDLARLAGFAPAGILVEILNEDGTMARLPQLIEVAKKFDLKLISIEQLIEYRMHNESLIERILKGISLEVNDSEIVSIVGSSGAALENVCIPAMMNGQSMGDAKKLAAPLLDRLGLAHRSEHKPNELSGGEQQRVAVARALINRPSIIFADEPSGNLDTENSTLLHNLFFELREEFRQTFVIVTHNENLAKMADRMITMKDGMIVE
;
A
#
# COMPACT_ATOMS: atom_id res chain seq x y z
N MET A 1 -1.33 -28.53 14.49
CA MET A 1 -2.45 -29.48 14.66
C MET A 1 -2.97 -30.12 13.36
N VAL A 2 -3.41 -29.32 12.37
CA VAL A 2 -4.18 -29.81 11.20
C VAL A 2 -3.54 -30.97 10.42
N GLU A 3 -2.23 -30.93 10.17
CA GLU A 3 -1.53 -32.00 9.43
C GLU A 3 -1.65 -33.36 10.15
N THR A 4 -1.52 -33.35 11.48
CA THR A 4 -1.65 -34.54 12.32
C THR A 4 -3.07 -35.12 12.25
N LEU A 5 -4.09 -34.25 12.27
CA LEU A 5 -5.49 -34.67 12.14
C LEU A 5 -5.78 -35.23 10.73
N ASN A 6 -5.29 -34.57 9.69
CA ASN A 6 -5.38 -35.08 8.31
C ASN A 6 -4.76 -36.48 8.18
N ASN A 7 -3.55 -36.69 8.72
CA ASN A 7 -2.89 -37.99 8.64
C ASN A 7 -3.68 -39.08 9.37
N ARG A 8 -4.30 -38.77 10.52
CA ARG A 8 -5.18 -39.72 11.23
C ARG A 8 -6.46 -40.04 10.46
N LEU A 9 -7.08 -39.05 9.83
CA LEU A 9 -8.26 -39.25 8.98
C LEU A 9 -7.94 -40.01 7.68
N GLN A 10 -6.69 -39.97 7.21
CA GLN A 10 -6.20 -40.80 6.10
C GLN A 10 -5.86 -42.24 6.53
N GLU A 11 -5.43 -42.45 7.78
CA GLU A 11 -5.22 -43.79 8.36
C GLU A 11 -6.56 -44.49 8.68
N ASP A 12 -7.56 -43.73 9.14
CA ASP A 12 -8.90 -44.18 9.48
C ASP A 12 -9.92 -43.05 9.22
N GLU A 13 -10.72 -43.17 8.17
CA GLU A 13 -11.76 -42.18 7.82
C GLU A 13 -12.83 -42.05 8.92
N ASN A 14 -12.99 -43.06 9.80
CA ASN A 14 -13.91 -43.03 10.94
C ASN A 14 -13.23 -42.57 12.24
N PHE A 15 -12.00 -42.05 12.19
CA PHE A 15 -11.27 -41.57 13.38
C PHE A 15 -12.05 -40.53 14.19
N VAL A 16 -12.92 -39.73 13.54
CA VAL A 16 -13.94 -38.91 14.23
C VAL A 16 -15.28 -38.94 13.48
N GLU A 17 -16.17 -39.86 13.85
CA GLU A 17 -17.52 -39.93 13.31
C GLU A 17 -18.48 -38.85 13.86
N ASN A 18 -19.62 -38.66 13.18
CA ASN A 18 -20.78 -37.88 13.66
C ASN A 18 -20.54 -36.36 13.88
N ILE A 19 -19.61 -35.74 13.15
CA ILE A 19 -19.42 -34.28 13.19
C ILE A 19 -20.51 -33.56 12.37
N GLY A 20 -21.40 -32.84 13.06
CA GLY A 20 -22.43 -32.00 12.42
C GLY A 20 -22.00 -30.56 12.13
N LEU A 21 -20.93 -30.05 12.76
CA LEU A 21 -20.41 -28.70 12.54
C LEU A 21 -18.89 -28.64 12.77
N VAL A 22 -18.16 -28.04 11.83
CA VAL A 22 -16.75 -27.62 11.95
C VAL A 22 -16.70 -26.10 11.99
N ILE A 23 -15.94 -25.52 12.94
CA ILE A 23 -15.69 -24.07 12.99
C ILE A 23 -14.20 -23.83 12.76
N VAL A 24 -13.86 -22.95 11.83
CA VAL A 24 -12.49 -22.57 11.48
C VAL A 24 -12.30 -21.09 11.73
N ASP A 25 -11.42 -20.73 12.67
CA ASP A 25 -10.98 -19.35 12.86
C ASP A 25 -9.79 -19.03 11.92
N GLU A 26 -9.66 -17.77 11.54
CA GLU A 26 -8.77 -17.29 10.47
C GLU A 26 -8.86 -18.15 9.17
N ALA A 27 -10.10 -18.40 8.75
CA ALA A 27 -10.48 -19.25 7.61
C ALA A 27 -9.84 -18.89 6.26
N HIS A 28 -9.18 -17.72 6.14
CA HIS A 28 -8.38 -17.35 4.98
C HIS A 28 -7.07 -18.17 4.84
N TYR A 29 -6.63 -18.87 5.90
CA TYR A 29 -5.53 -19.84 5.84
C TYR A 29 -5.98 -21.21 5.33
N ASN A 30 -5.31 -21.70 4.28
CA ASN A 30 -5.71 -22.91 3.56
C ASN A 30 -5.31 -24.24 4.21
N SER A 31 -4.62 -24.22 5.35
CA SER A 31 -4.21 -25.44 6.07
C SER A 31 -5.40 -26.35 6.38
N PHE A 32 -6.51 -25.78 6.85
CA PHE A 32 -7.73 -26.48 7.23
C PHE A 32 -8.47 -27.19 6.07
N ARG A 33 -8.19 -26.85 4.80
CA ARG A 33 -8.83 -27.51 3.65
C ARG A 33 -8.62 -29.01 3.62
N LYS A 34 -7.43 -29.47 4.05
CA LYS A 34 -7.03 -30.88 4.03
C LYS A 34 -8.02 -31.79 4.76
N ILE A 35 -8.68 -31.27 5.80
CA ILE A 35 -9.63 -32.05 6.61
C ILE A 35 -11.09 -31.95 6.16
N PHE A 36 -11.46 -30.99 5.28
CA PHE A 36 -12.86 -30.77 4.90
C PHE A 36 -13.48 -31.93 4.13
N GLN A 37 -12.69 -32.67 3.35
CA GLN A 37 -13.15 -33.85 2.61
C GLN A 37 -13.72 -34.96 3.51
N PHE A 38 -13.27 -35.05 4.78
CA PHE A 38 -13.76 -36.04 5.75
C PHE A 38 -15.06 -35.60 6.45
N TYR A 39 -15.51 -34.36 6.23
CA TYR A 39 -16.64 -33.75 6.93
C TYR A 39 -17.74 -33.23 6.00
N GLN A 40 -17.83 -33.76 4.76
CA GLN A 40 -18.83 -33.32 3.76
C GLN A 40 -20.31 -33.51 4.19
N GLY A 41 -20.58 -34.31 5.24
CA GLY A 41 -21.92 -34.45 5.83
C GLY A 41 -22.26 -33.43 6.93
N GLY A 42 -21.32 -32.55 7.31
CA GLY A 42 -21.49 -31.55 8.36
C GLY A 42 -21.40 -30.12 7.83
N ASN A 43 -21.93 -29.17 8.59
CA ASN A 43 -21.79 -27.74 8.29
C ASN A 43 -20.33 -27.29 8.52
N ILE A 44 -19.82 -26.36 7.70
CA ILE A 44 -18.51 -25.73 7.94
C ILE A 44 -18.70 -24.20 8.05
N LEU A 45 -18.28 -23.63 9.18
CA LEU A 45 -18.35 -22.21 9.50
C LEU A 45 -16.94 -21.62 9.53
N GLY A 46 -16.60 -20.81 8.54
CA GLY A 46 -15.35 -20.04 8.52
C GLY A 46 -15.53 -18.69 9.21
N VAL A 47 -14.52 -18.22 9.95
CA VAL A 47 -14.45 -16.87 10.51
C VAL A 47 -13.12 -16.24 10.08
N THR A 48 -13.14 -15.01 9.59
CA THR A 48 -11.95 -14.36 9.01
C THR A 48 -12.14 -12.84 8.95
N ALA A 49 -11.04 -12.06 8.95
CA ALA A 49 -11.10 -10.62 8.69
C ALA A 49 -11.38 -10.27 7.21
N THR A 50 -11.24 -11.23 6.30
CA THR A 50 -11.23 -11.05 4.83
C THR A 50 -11.79 -12.28 4.11
N PRO A 51 -12.54 -12.14 2.99
CA PRO A 51 -12.93 -13.27 2.15
C PRO A 51 -11.85 -13.70 1.14
N LEU A 52 -10.70 -13.03 1.12
CA LEU A 52 -9.58 -13.36 0.23
C LEU A 52 -8.65 -14.38 0.90
N SER A 53 -8.29 -15.44 0.18
CA SER A 53 -7.36 -16.46 0.68
C SER A 53 -5.91 -15.94 0.74
N SER A 54 -5.10 -16.50 1.65
CA SER A 54 -3.65 -16.30 1.67
C SER A 54 -2.89 -16.98 0.52
N ASN A 55 -3.56 -17.76 -0.34
CA ASN A 55 -3.00 -18.25 -1.61
C ASN A 55 -4.05 -18.08 -2.72
N ARG A 56 -3.72 -17.28 -3.75
CA ARG A 56 -4.63 -16.95 -4.87
C ARG A 56 -5.12 -18.18 -5.64
N VAL A 57 -4.27 -19.21 -5.79
CA VAL A 57 -4.58 -20.48 -6.50
C VAL A 57 -5.64 -21.31 -5.75
N LEU A 58 -5.92 -20.97 -4.49
CA LEU A 58 -6.83 -21.68 -3.61
C LEU A 58 -7.82 -20.66 -3.00
N PRO A 59 -8.80 -20.15 -3.76
CA PRO A 59 -9.78 -19.18 -3.27
C PRO A 59 -10.77 -19.78 -2.26
N LEU A 60 -11.43 -18.95 -1.44
CA LEU A 60 -12.30 -19.46 -0.35
C LEU A 60 -13.64 -20.02 -0.85
N ASN A 61 -14.15 -19.54 -1.98
CA ASN A 61 -15.38 -20.02 -2.63
C ASN A 61 -15.31 -21.51 -3.06
N ASP A 62 -14.11 -22.09 -3.17
CA ASP A 62 -13.92 -23.55 -3.35
C ASP A 62 -14.50 -24.39 -2.20
N ASN A 63 -14.49 -23.86 -0.97
CA ASN A 63 -14.78 -24.62 0.26
C ASN A 63 -15.95 -24.05 1.07
N TYR A 64 -16.30 -22.79 0.82
CA TYR A 64 -17.40 -22.09 1.47
C TYR A 64 -18.37 -21.61 0.38
N ASN A 65 -19.64 -21.96 0.46
CA ASN A 65 -20.59 -21.64 -0.62
C ASN A 65 -21.16 -20.21 -0.55
N LYS A 66 -21.06 -19.53 0.61
CA LYS A 66 -21.48 -18.13 0.79
C LYS A 66 -20.73 -17.45 1.94
N LEU A 67 -20.70 -16.13 1.84
CA LEU A 67 -20.20 -15.18 2.82
C LEU A 67 -21.36 -14.47 3.55
N LEU A 68 -21.24 -14.30 4.87
CA LEU A 68 -21.89 -13.24 5.63
C LEU A 68 -20.86 -12.14 5.94
N VAL A 69 -21.25 -10.91 5.69
CA VAL A 69 -20.44 -9.72 5.97
C VAL A 69 -21.20 -8.92 7.02
N GLY A 70 -20.50 -8.40 8.03
CA GLY A 70 -21.07 -7.41 8.95
C GLY A 70 -21.12 -6.00 8.33
N GLU A 71 -21.21 -4.99 9.20
CA GLU A 71 -21.14 -3.58 8.80
C GLU A 71 -19.81 -3.26 8.11
N SER A 72 -19.86 -2.37 7.13
CA SER A 72 -18.66 -1.83 6.48
C SER A 72 -17.84 -0.97 7.44
N ILE A 73 -16.55 -0.78 7.17
CA ILE A 73 -15.68 0.12 7.95
C ILE A 73 -16.28 1.53 8.02
N ALA A 74 -16.80 2.05 6.91
CA ALA A 74 -17.55 3.31 6.86
C ALA A 74 -18.74 3.34 7.83
N SER A 75 -19.60 2.31 7.85
CA SER A 75 -20.76 2.24 8.76
C SER A 75 -20.32 2.13 10.23
N LEU A 76 -19.21 1.45 10.52
CA LEU A 76 -18.63 1.39 11.88
C LEU A 76 -18.03 2.73 12.34
N ILE A 77 -17.55 3.58 11.43
CA ILE A 77 -17.11 4.95 11.70
C ILE A 77 -18.33 5.87 11.89
N GLU A 78 -19.32 5.82 10.99
CA GLU A 78 -20.57 6.59 11.09
C GLU A 78 -21.32 6.28 12.40
N GLY A 79 -21.45 5.01 12.74
CA GLY A 79 -22.01 4.50 14.00
C GLY A 79 -21.15 4.78 15.24
N GLN A 80 -20.06 5.54 15.11
CA GLN A 80 -19.19 5.99 16.20
C GLN A 80 -18.51 4.85 16.97
N TYR A 81 -18.29 3.68 16.34
CA TYR A 81 -17.60 2.55 16.96
C TYR A 81 -16.10 2.49 16.63
N LEU A 82 -15.69 3.02 15.48
CA LEU A 82 -14.29 3.17 15.08
C LEU A 82 -13.93 4.65 14.93
N ALA A 83 -12.66 4.97 15.16
CA ALA A 83 -12.09 6.25 14.73
C ALA A 83 -11.88 6.25 13.21
N ASN A 84 -12.09 7.39 12.56
CA ASN A 84 -11.85 7.56 11.13
C ASN A 84 -10.34 7.64 10.84
N ALA A 85 -9.90 7.12 9.69
CA ALA A 85 -8.53 7.26 9.22
C ALA A 85 -8.38 8.54 8.40
N GLU A 86 -7.53 9.46 8.87
CA GLU A 86 -7.03 10.58 8.08
C GLU A 86 -5.72 10.15 7.43
N THR A 87 -5.79 9.85 6.13
CA THR A 87 -4.69 9.23 5.37
C THR A 87 -3.88 10.27 4.60
N TYR A 88 -2.56 10.15 4.68
CA TYR A 88 -1.55 10.94 4.01
C TYR A 88 -0.71 9.99 3.15
N THR A 89 -0.62 10.25 1.85
CA THR A 89 0.14 9.43 0.90
C THR A 89 1.38 10.16 0.43
N TYR A 90 2.52 9.48 0.44
CA TYR A 90 3.74 9.96 -0.18
C TYR A 90 4.06 9.09 -1.38
N ASP A 91 4.15 9.69 -2.57
CA ASP A 91 4.65 8.98 -3.74
C ASP A 91 6.13 8.64 -3.51
N VAL A 92 6.40 7.34 -3.53
CA VAL A 92 7.73 6.75 -3.35
C VAL A 92 8.08 5.89 -4.57
N ASN A 93 9.35 5.94 -4.97
CA ASN A 93 9.87 5.01 -5.95
C ASN A 93 10.06 3.64 -5.28
N LEU A 94 9.41 2.61 -5.84
CA LEU A 94 9.41 1.24 -5.35
C LEU A 94 10.17 0.29 -6.30
N HIS A 95 11.00 0.85 -7.18
CA HIS A 95 11.90 0.11 -8.06
C HIS A 95 12.72 -0.92 -7.26
N GLY A 96 12.86 -2.12 -7.83
CA GLY A 96 13.59 -3.22 -7.20
C GLY A 96 12.76 -4.12 -6.27
N LEU A 97 11.50 -3.78 -5.94
CA LEU A 97 10.58 -4.71 -5.26
C LEU A 97 10.28 -5.93 -6.15
N LYS A 98 10.42 -7.14 -5.60
CA LYS A 98 10.20 -8.42 -6.31
C LYS A 98 9.06 -9.20 -5.67
N ILE A 99 8.16 -9.74 -6.49
CA ILE A 99 7.00 -10.52 -6.04
C ILE A 99 7.45 -11.92 -5.58
N GLY A 100 6.99 -12.34 -4.40
CA GLY A 100 7.24 -13.65 -3.82
C GLY A 100 6.21 -14.70 -4.25
N THR A 101 6.49 -15.97 -3.91
CA THR A 101 5.61 -17.11 -4.21
C THR A 101 4.23 -17.06 -3.52
N ASN A 102 4.07 -16.19 -2.53
CA ASN A 102 2.81 -15.87 -1.85
C ASN A 102 1.99 -14.76 -2.55
N GLY A 103 2.52 -14.15 -3.63
CA GLY A 103 1.86 -13.07 -4.36
C GLY A 103 1.93 -11.69 -3.69
N ASP A 104 2.74 -11.52 -2.64
CA ASP A 104 3.12 -10.23 -2.03
C ASP A 104 4.61 -9.95 -2.27
N PHE A 105 5.10 -8.75 -1.97
CA PHE A 105 6.52 -8.41 -2.15
C PHE A 105 7.42 -9.22 -1.20
N THR A 106 8.58 -9.65 -1.70
CA THR A 106 9.57 -10.40 -0.93
C THR A 106 10.22 -9.50 0.13
N VAL A 107 10.48 -10.07 1.31
CA VAL A 107 11.16 -9.36 2.42
C VAL A 107 12.53 -8.85 1.99
N SER A 108 13.31 -9.65 1.24
CA SER A 108 14.66 -9.27 0.78
C SER A 108 14.67 -8.07 -0.16
N SER A 109 13.80 -8.03 -1.17
CA SER A 109 13.70 -6.86 -2.06
C SER A 109 13.21 -5.62 -1.31
N SER A 110 12.24 -5.82 -0.40
CA SER A 110 11.67 -4.75 0.40
C SER A 110 12.67 -4.17 1.40
N ASP A 111 13.51 -5.00 2.04
CA ASP A 111 14.56 -4.52 2.94
C ASP A 111 15.65 -3.72 2.21
N VAL A 112 15.92 -4.00 0.93
CA VAL A 112 16.81 -3.17 0.10
C VAL A 112 16.19 -1.81 -0.18
N VAL A 113 14.93 -1.76 -0.62
CA VAL A 113 14.24 -0.50 -0.95
C VAL A 113 14.04 0.36 0.32
N TYR A 114 13.42 -0.20 1.36
CA TYR A 114 13.07 0.56 2.56
C TYR A 114 14.24 0.75 3.53
N GLY A 115 15.30 -0.05 3.43
CA GLY A 115 16.54 0.11 4.18
C GLY A 115 17.53 1.11 3.56
N ASN A 116 17.27 1.63 2.36
CA ASN A 116 18.12 2.64 1.71
C ASN A 116 18.00 4.02 2.39
N TYR A 117 19.00 4.89 2.17
CA TYR A 117 19.06 6.19 2.84
C TYR A 117 17.87 7.11 2.52
N PHE A 118 17.46 7.17 1.26
CA PHE A 118 16.38 8.04 0.79
C PHE A 118 15.02 7.68 1.39
N MET A 119 14.70 6.39 1.47
CA MET A 119 13.46 5.91 2.10
C MET A 119 13.48 6.11 3.62
N GLN A 120 14.64 6.00 4.27
CA GLN A 120 14.80 6.29 5.70
C GLN A 120 14.58 7.78 6.00
N GLU A 121 15.15 8.70 5.20
CA GLU A 121 14.91 10.14 5.36
C GLU A 121 13.47 10.53 4.97
N LYS A 122 12.87 9.96 3.92
CA LYS A 122 11.44 10.18 3.59
C LYS A 122 10.50 9.74 4.72
N LEU A 123 10.75 8.57 5.31
CA LEU A 123 9.99 8.09 6.47
C LEU A 123 10.10 9.05 7.66
N LEU A 124 11.32 9.50 7.94
CA LEU A 124 11.59 10.42 9.02
C LEU A 124 10.94 11.79 8.79
N PHE A 125 11.06 12.34 7.59
CA PHE A 125 10.41 13.58 7.17
C PHE A 125 8.88 13.49 7.31
N ALA A 126 8.26 12.41 6.82
CA ALA A 126 6.81 12.20 6.93
C ALA A 126 6.35 12.12 8.39
N TYR A 127 7.16 11.49 9.27
CA TYR A 127 6.90 11.51 10.71
C TYR A 127 7.09 12.92 11.33
N GLU A 128 8.15 13.64 10.95
CA GLU A 128 8.47 14.99 11.41
C GLU A 128 7.40 16.02 10.99
N GLU A 129 6.79 15.87 9.80
CA GLU A 129 5.71 16.72 9.27
C GLU A 129 4.35 16.43 9.94
N ILE A 130 3.97 15.16 10.06
CA ILE A 130 2.58 14.76 10.38
C ILE A 130 2.39 14.27 11.82
N ALA A 131 3.38 13.58 12.41
CA ALA A 131 3.17 12.64 13.51
C ALA A 131 3.94 12.94 14.81
N VAL A 132 4.77 14.00 14.84
CA VAL A 132 5.53 14.40 16.03
C VAL A 132 4.62 14.55 17.25
N GLY A 133 5.00 13.90 18.35
CA GLY A 133 4.27 14.00 19.61
C GLY A 133 2.99 13.17 19.67
N THR A 134 2.82 12.20 18.76
CA THR A 134 1.71 11.23 18.77
C THR A 134 2.22 9.81 19.05
N LYS A 135 1.43 8.97 19.73
CA LYS A 135 1.82 7.54 19.90
C LYS A 135 1.69 6.82 18.56
N THR A 136 2.80 6.26 18.06
CA THR A 136 2.95 5.86 16.65
C THR A 136 3.35 4.40 16.47
N LEU A 137 2.75 3.70 15.50
CA LEU A 137 3.22 2.40 15.01
C LEU A 137 3.82 2.54 13.61
N ILE A 138 4.98 1.93 13.37
CA ILE A 138 5.60 1.86 12.04
C ILE A 138 5.66 0.38 11.61
N PHE A 139 4.95 0.03 10.53
CA PHE A 139 4.97 -1.30 9.94
C PHE A 139 6.01 -1.39 8.83
N ASN A 140 7.02 -2.23 9.03
CA ASN A 140 8.16 -2.41 8.14
C ASN A 140 8.04 -3.73 7.33
N PRO A 141 8.77 -3.88 6.23
CA PRO A 141 8.76 -5.12 5.46
C PRO A 141 9.53 -6.26 6.16
N GLY A 142 10.66 -5.94 6.78
CA GLY A 142 11.58 -6.89 7.40
C GLY A 142 12.35 -6.32 8.59
N ILE A 143 13.12 -7.20 9.23
CA ILE A 143 13.82 -6.93 10.49
C ILE A 143 14.91 -5.89 10.30
N GLU A 144 15.70 -6.01 9.23
CA GLU A 144 16.83 -5.11 8.98
C GLU A 144 16.34 -3.67 8.79
N THR A 145 15.31 -3.44 7.96
CA THR A 145 14.69 -2.12 7.83
C THR A 145 14.22 -1.60 9.18
N SER A 146 13.50 -2.43 9.95
CA SER A 146 12.86 -1.99 11.19
C SER A 146 13.87 -1.61 12.28
N VAL A 147 15.04 -2.26 12.32
CA VAL A 147 16.19 -1.88 13.16
C VAL A 147 16.85 -0.59 12.66
N ARG A 148 17.09 -0.45 11.34
CA ARG A 148 17.62 0.80 10.75
C ARG A 148 16.73 2.00 11.07
N VAL A 149 15.40 1.85 10.98
CA VAL A 149 14.42 2.87 11.38
C VAL A 149 14.60 3.24 12.86
N GLU A 150 14.75 2.26 13.73
CA GLU A 150 14.98 2.48 15.17
C GLU A 150 16.25 3.31 15.41
N GLU A 151 17.36 3.00 14.73
CA GLU A 151 18.59 3.77 14.82
C GLU A 151 18.46 5.20 14.30
N THR A 152 17.86 5.38 13.12
CA THR A 152 17.65 6.70 12.48
C THR A 152 16.83 7.62 13.38
N PHE A 153 15.72 7.12 13.91
CA PHE A 153 14.84 7.88 14.81
C PHE A 153 15.50 8.14 16.18
N LYS A 154 16.29 7.19 16.73
CA LYS A 154 17.10 7.42 17.95
C LYS A 154 18.14 8.52 17.75
N LYS A 155 18.82 8.59 16.59
CA LYS A 155 19.80 9.65 16.27
C LYS A 155 19.17 11.05 16.27
N ARG A 156 17.89 11.18 15.91
CA ARG A 156 17.08 12.42 15.99
C ARG A 156 16.45 12.68 17.36
N GLY A 157 16.66 11.79 18.34
CA GLY A 157 16.18 11.94 19.72
C GLY A 157 14.76 11.43 19.98
N PHE A 158 14.13 10.72 19.04
CA PHE A 158 12.79 10.18 19.23
C PHE A 158 12.77 8.91 20.11
N LYS A 159 11.68 8.75 20.87
CA LYS A 159 11.45 7.60 21.76
C LYS A 159 10.93 6.41 20.95
N ILE A 160 11.83 5.69 20.30
CA ILE A 160 11.50 4.52 19.48
C ILE A 160 12.06 3.22 20.06
N ARG A 161 11.31 2.12 19.92
CA ARG A 161 11.82 0.75 20.07
C ARG A 161 11.47 -0.12 18.86
N HIS A 162 12.31 -1.09 18.54
CA HIS A 162 12.05 -2.16 17.58
C HIS A 162 11.34 -3.37 18.24
N LEU A 163 10.53 -4.10 17.46
CA LEU A 163 9.94 -5.39 17.86
C LEU A 163 9.66 -6.30 16.64
N ASP A 164 10.31 -7.46 16.61
CA ASP A 164 10.11 -8.53 15.63
C ASP A 164 9.79 -9.91 16.27
N SER A 165 9.85 -10.97 15.46
CA SER A 165 9.55 -12.36 15.83
C SER A 165 10.67 -13.11 16.57
N THR A 166 11.90 -12.59 16.59
CA THR A 166 13.05 -13.21 17.27
C THR A 166 13.16 -12.84 18.75
N PHE A 167 12.38 -11.88 19.22
CA PHE A 167 12.32 -11.47 20.63
C PHE A 167 11.77 -12.60 21.51
N SER A 168 12.37 -12.80 22.69
CA SER A 168 11.79 -13.69 23.69
C SER A 168 10.47 -13.12 24.24
N ASP A 169 9.61 -13.98 24.78
CA ASP A 169 8.35 -13.55 25.42
C ASP A 169 8.55 -12.48 26.51
N LYS A 170 9.69 -12.53 27.20
CA LYS A 170 10.05 -11.55 28.23
C LYS A 170 10.37 -10.19 27.61
N ASP A 171 11.24 -10.17 26.59
CA ASP A 171 11.70 -8.94 25.96
C ASP A 171 10.56 -8.29 25.17
N ARG A 172 9.72 -9.10 24.50
CA ARG A 172 8.46 -8.67 23.87
C ARG A 172 7.54 -7.99 24.88
N LYS A 173 7.32 -8.61 26.05
CA LYS A 173 6.50 -8.01 27.12
C LYS A 173 7.08 -6.70 27.63
N GLU A 174 8.40 -6.60 27.78
CA GLU A 174 9.06 -5.35 28.19
C GLU A 174 8.86 -4.22 27.15
N VAL A 175 9.10 -4.49 25.87
CA VAL A 175 8.91 -3.49 24.80
C VAL A 175 7.46 -3.03 24.71
N LEU A 176 6.50 -3.97 24.80
CA LEU A 176 5.08 -3.62 24.77
C LEU A 176 4.64 -2.85 26.02
N GLN A 177 5.17 -3.15 27.21
CA GLN A 177 4.89 -2.39 28.42
C GLN A 177 5.50 -0.97 28.34
N TRP A 178 6.75 -0.85 27.88
CA TRP A 178 7.39 0.44 27.62
C TRP A 178 6.58 1.29 26.63
N PHE A 179 6.07 0.69 25.55
CA PHE A 179 5.24 1.40 24.56
C PHE A 179 3.91 1.87 25.14
N LYS A 180 3.31 1.11 26.08
CA LYS A 180 2.09 1.51 26.79
C LYS A 180 2.33 2.70 27.72
N GLU A 181 3.35 2.63 28.55
CA GLU A 181 3.65 3.64 29.58
C GLU A 181 4.28 4.93 29.02
N THR A 182 5.05 4.82 27.93
CA THR A 182 5.79 5.96 27.37
C THR A 182 4.88 6.85 26.53
N LYS A 183 4.71 8.11 26.97
CA LYS A 183 4.05 9.14 26.17
C LYS A 183 4.87 9.46 24.92
N ASP A 184 4.19 9.59 23.78
CA ASP A 184 4.77 9.92 22.47
C ASP A 184 5.78 8.86 22.00
N ALA A 185 5.51 7.59 22.33
CA ALA A 185 6.34 6.45 21.95
C ALA A 185 6.09 6.03 20.51
N ILE A 186 7.14 5.52 19.88
CA ILE A 186 7.12 4.93 18.53
C ILE A 186 7.51 3.45 18.66
N LEU A 187 6.74 2.57 18.02
CA LEU A 187 7.07 1.15 17.91
C LEU A 187 7.30 0.78 16.44
N SER A 188 8.55 0.48 16.10
CA SER A 188 8.96 -0.03 14.80
C SER A 188 8.79 -1.54 14.80
N SER A 189 7.85 -2.08 14.00
CA SER A 189 7.53 -3.51 14.01
C SER A 189 7.57 -4.16 12.64
N VAL A 190 7.78 -5.48 12.65
CA VAL A 190 7.77 -6.35 11.46
C VAL A 190 6.52 -7.22 11.51
N GLY A 191 5.68 -7.09 10.49
CA GLY A 191 4.42 -7.83 10.42
C GLY A 191 3.34 -7.30 11.37
N ILE A 192 2.34 -8.14 11.67
CA ILE A 192 1.16 -7.74 12.43
C ILE A 192 1.36 -8.01 13.91
N LEU A 193 1.14 -6.99 14.74
CA LEU A 193 1.09 -7.14 16.19
C LEU A 193 -0.21 -7.86 16.61
N THR A 194 -0.15 -9.19 16.69
CA THR A 194 -1.28 -10.06 17.06
C THR A 194 -1.31 -10.36 18.57
N THR A 195 -0.29 -11.06 19.08
CA THR A 195 -0.27 -11.57 20.46
C THR A 195 0.21 -10.54 21.47
N GLY A 196 -0.57 -10.36 22.55
CA GLY A 196 -0.29 -9.47 23.68
C GLY A 196 -0.47 -7.97 23.41
N PHE A 197 -0.91 -7.59 22.20
CA PHE A 197 -1.00 -6.20 21.77
C PHE A 197 -2.45 -5.69 21.72
N ASP A 198 -2.81 -4.88 22.71
CA ASP A 198 -3.98 -4.00 22.68
C ASP A 198 -3.54 -2.65 23.26
N GLU A 199 -3.56 -1.60 22.44
CA GLU A 199 -3.15 -0.25 22.78
C GLU A 199 -4.03 0.78 22.03
N PRO A 200 -5.21 1.10 22.59
CA PRO A 200 -6.13 2.05 21.96
C PRO A 200 -5.58 3.48 21.79
N THR A 201 -4.52 3.85 22.54
CA THR A 201 -3.95 5.21 22.50
C THR A 201 -3.01 5.47 21.31
N VAL A 202 -2.80 4.50 20.41
CA VAL A 202 -2.11 4.76 19.14
C VAL A 202 -2.90 5.79 18.32
N GLU A 203 -2.25 6.89 17.95
CA GLU A 203 -2.83 8.01 17.20
C GLU A 203 -2.35 8.06 15.76
N THR A 204 -1.19 7.48 15.45
CA THR A 204 -0.63 7.42 14.09
C THR A 204 -0.21 6.00 13.71
N ILE A 205 -0.57 5.58 12.51
CA ILE A 205 -0.07 4.38 11.83
C ILE A 205 0.79 4.82 10.65
N ILE A 206 1.98 4.24 10.49
CA ILE A 206 2.85 4.45 9.32
C ILE A 206 3.04 3.11 8.61
N LEU A 207 2.68 3.06 7.34
CA LEU A 207 2.92 1.93 6.44
C LEU A 207 4.27 2.16 5.74
N ASN A 208 5.37 1.88 6.44
CA ASN A 208 6.72 1.89 5.87
C ASN A 208 6.99 0.60 5.07
N ARG A 209 6.04 0.21 4.21
CA ARG A 209 6.11 -0.96 3.33
C ARG A 209 5.05 -0.90 2.25
N ALA A 210 5.34 -1.46 1.08
CA ALA A 210 4.34 -1.83 0.10
C ALA A 210 3.74 -3.20 0.44
N THR A 211 2.52 -3.46 -0.02
CA THR A 211 1.93 -4.80 -0.04
C THR A 211 0.93 -4.95 -1.18
N ARG A 212 0.85 -6.16 -1.75
CA ARG A 212 -0.21 -6.61 -2.67
C ARG A 212 -1.33 -7.37 -1.92
N SER A 213 -1.29 -7.38 -0.59
CA SER A 213 -2.29 -8.00 0.29
C SER A 213 -3.21 -6.95 0.92
N LEU A 214 -4.43 -6.83 0.37
CA LEU A 214 -5.50 -6.00 0.92
C LEU A 214 -5.79 -6.34 2.40
N THR A 215 -5.71 -7.63 2.75
CA THR A 215 -5.84 -8.14 4.12
C THR A 215 -4.81 -7.50 5.06
N LEU A 216 -3.54 -7.51 4.68
CA LEU A 216 -2.46 -6.94 5.47
C LEU A 216 -2.63 -5.41 5.60
N TYR A 217 -2.99 -4.74 4.51
CA TYR A 217 -3.31 -3.31 4.50
C TYR A 217 -4.38 -2.93 5.53
N HIS A 218 -5.54 -3.60 5.53
CA HIS A 218 -6.59 -3.35 6.52
C HIS A 218 -6.19 -3.73 7.95
N GLN A 219 -5.43 -4.82 8.14
CA GLN A 219 -4.98 -5.28 9.47
C GLN A 219 -3.94 -4.36 10.10
N MET A 220 -3.07 -3.71 9.31
CA MET A 220 -2.11 -2.71 9.79
C MET A 220 -2.84 -1.43 10.24
N ILE A 221 -3.65 -0.84 9.36
CA ILE A 221 -4.39 0.40 9.65
C ILE A 221 -5.39 0.19 10.80
N GLY A 222 -6.05 -0.97 10.86
CA GLY A 222 -6.98 -1.33 11.92
C GLY A 222 -6.39 -1.30 13.35
N ARG A 223 -5.05 -1.30 13.52
CA ARG A 223 -4.43 -1.13 14.85
C ARG A 223 -4.57 0.29 15.39
N GLY A 224 -4.78 1.29 14.53
CA GLY A 224 -5.05 2.68 14.94
C GLY A 224 -6.53 2.99 15.18
N SER A 225 -7.46 2.17 14.68
CA SER A 225 -8.89 2.52 14.61
C SER A 225 -9.69 2.43 15.91
N ARG A 226 -9.09 1.92 17.00
CA ARG A 226 -9.73 1.85 18.33
C ARG A 226 -10.14 3.25 18.79
N LYS A 227 -11.44 3.43 19.07
CA LYS A 227 -12.01 4.69 19.54
C LYS A 227 -11.72 4.93 21.03
N LEU A 228 -11.49 6.19 21.38
CA LEU A 228 -11.46 6.69 22.76
C LEU A 228 -12.32 7.96 22.88
N PRO A 229 -12.75 8.40 24.08
CA PRO A 229 -13.63 9.56 24.26
C PRO A 229 -13.11 10.92 23.75
N LYS A 230 -11.89 10.99 23.24
CA LYS A 230 -11.26 12.17 22.63
C LYS A 230 -10.57 11.86 21.28
N LYS A 231 -10.83 10.68 20.71
CA LYS A 231 -10.14 10.14 19.54
C LYS A 231 -11.18 9.59 18.56
N ASP A 232 -11.74 10.49 17.78
CA ASP A 232 -12.66 10.20 16.67
C ASP A 232 -11.91 10.06 15.32
N ILE A 233 -10.65 10.49 15.27
CA ILE A 233 -9.77 10.44 14.11
C ILE A 233 -8.41 9.89 14.56
N PHE A 234 -7.75 9.11 13.70
CA PHE A 234 -6.34 8.73 13.81
C PHE A 234 -5.65 8.90 12.44
N LYS A 235 -4.34 9.08 12.43
CA LYS A 235 -3.56 9.37 11.21
C LYS A 235 -3.02 8.09 10.59
N VAL A 236 -3.00 8.02 9.27
CA VAL A 236 -2.33 6.98 8.49
C VAL A 236 -1.35 7.62 7.53
N ILE A 237 -0.07 7.26 7.60
CA ILE A 237 0.95 7.68 6.64
C ILE A 237 1.28 6.48 5.76
N ASP A 238 1.06 6.60 4.45
CA ASP A 238 1.36 5.55 3.47
C ASP A 238 2.63 5.90 2.69
N LEU A 239 3.67 5.09 2.89
CA LEU A 239 4.96 5.14 2.21
C LEU A 239 5.17 3.88 1.35
N GLY A 240 4.09 3.26 0.86
CA GLY A 240 4.16 2.09 -0.01
C GLY A 240 3.23 2.13 -1.20
N ASN A 241 2.67 3.30 -1.55
CA ASN A 241 1.68 3.48 -2.61
C ASN A 241 0.48 2.52 -2.46
N ASN A 242 0.14 2.12 -1.24
CA ASN A 242 -0.89 1.12 -0.94
C ASN A 242 -2.30 1.68 -1.17
N VAL A 243 -2.52 2.96 -0.86
CA VAL A 243 -3.78 3.67 -1.15
C VAL A 243 -4.05 3.72 -2.66
N ARG A 244 -3.00 3.89 -3.49
CA ARG A 244 -3.13 3.84 -4.96
C ARG A 244 -3.60 2.46 -5.45
N ARG A 245 -3.19 1.37 -4.79
CA ARG A 245 -3.63 -0.01 -5.13
C ARG A 245 -5.02 -0.37 -4.55
N PHE A 246 -5.36 0.10 -3.36
CA PHE A 246 -6.52 -0.42 -2.61
C PHE A 246 -7.68 0.58 -2.38
N GLY A 247 -7.46 1.86 -2.63
CA GLY A 247 -8.30 2.94 -2.11
C GLY A 247 -7.97 3.30 -0.67
N LEU A 248 -8.77 4.18 -0.07
CA LEU A 248 -8.70 4.51 1.35
C LEU A 248 -9.21 3.34 2.21
N TRP A 249 -8.74 3.23 3.45
CA TRP A 249 -9.13 2.16 4.37
C TRP A 249 -10.63 2.09 4.67
N GLN A 250 -11.32 3.24 4.63
CA GLN A 250 -12.76 3.38 4.82
C GLN A 250 -13.58 3.19 3.53
N ASP A 251 -12.95 3.03 2.37
CA ASP A 251 -13.67 2.90 1.10
C ASP A 251 -14.55 1.64 1.08
N TYR A 252 -15.67 1.73 0.36
CA TYR A 252 -16.59 0.61 0.24
C TYR A 252 -15.96 -0.53 -0.56
N ILE A 253 -15.93 -1.71 0.06
CA ILE A 253 -15.50 -2.95 -0.58
C ILE A 253 -16.70 -3.90 -0.66
N ASN A 254 -17.06 -4.29 -1.87
CA ASN A 254 -18.04 -5.34 -2.10
C ASN A 254 -17.40 -6.70 -1.83
N TRP A 255 -17.34 -7.08 -0.54
CA TRP A 255 -16.77 -8.35 -0.10
C TRP A 255 -17.48 -9.58 -0.68
N GLN A 256 -18.76 -9.46 -1.11
CA GLN A 256 -19.47 -10.55 -1.80
C GLN A 256 -18.93 -10.77 -3.22
N ASP A 257 -18.59 -9.70 -3.94
CA ASP A 257 -17.97 -9.79 -5.26
C ASP A 257 -16.53 -10.33 -5.14
N ALA A 258 -15.77 -9.82 -4.17
CA ALA A 258 -14.42 -10.31 -3.84
C ALA A 258 -14.37 -11.81 -3.48
N PHE A 259 -15.42 -12.32 -2.83
CA PHE A 259 -15.54 -13.74 -2.50
C PHE A 259 -15.93 -14.60 -3.71
N ARG A 260 -16.85 -14.12 -4.55
CA ARG A 260 -17.35 -14.86 -5.71
C ARG A 260 -16.36 -14.88 -6.86
N PHE A 261 -15.66 -13.77 -7.09
CA PHE A 261 -14.74 -13.56 -8.21
C PHE A 261 -13.39 -12.98 -7.73
N PRO A 262 -12.63 -13.73 -6.90
CA PRO A 262 -11.42 -13.21 -6.25
C PRO A 262 -10.34 -12.78 -7.23
N ASP A 263 -10.14 -13.52 -8.34
CA ASP A 263 -9.14 -13.17 -9.35
C ASP A 263 -9.49 -11.83 -10.01
N ARG A 264 -10.71 -11.69 -10.55
CA ARG A 264 -11.22 -10.43 -11.12
C ARG A 264 -11.14 -9.27 -10.13
N PHE A 265 -11.49 -9.50 -8.86
CA PHE A 265 -11.44 -8.48 -7.82
C PHE A 265 -10.00 -8.02 -7.56
N LEU A 266 -9.05 -8.96 -7.49
CA LEU A 266 -7.63 -8.67 -7.33
C LEU A 266 -7.05 -7.99 -8.57
N GLU A 267 -7.27 -8.52 -9.78
CA GLU A 267 -6.85 -7.92 -11.06
C GLU A 267 -7.36 -6.49 -11.24
N SER A 268 -8.61 -6.20 -10.86
CA SER A 268 -9.19 -4.85 -10.94
C SER A 268 -8.56 -3.82 -9.99
N ARG A 269 -7.76 -4.27 -9.01
CA ARG A 269 -7.05 -3.44 -8.01
C ARG A 269 -5.52 -3.57 -8.11
N LEU A 270 -5.05 -4.60 -8.80
CA LEU A 270 -3.65 -4.93 -9.04
C LEU A 270 -3.46 -4.99 -10.55
N SER A 271 -3.56 -3.82 -11.19
CA SER A 271 -3.08 -3.65 -12.56
C SER A 271 -1.62 -4.07 -12.58
N GLU A 272 -1.32 -5.16 -13.29
CA GLU A 272 0.05 -5.64 -13.42
C GLU A 272 0.93 -4.56 -14.08
N SER A 273 0.37 -3.77 -15.01
CA SER A 273 0.99 -2.56 -15.56
C SER A 273 1.44 -1.53 -14.52
N ASP A 274 0.68 -1.29 -13.43
CA ASP A 274 1.06 -0.34 -12.36
C ASP A 274 2.17 -0.90 -11.42
N ASP A 275 2.38 -2.22 -11.39
CA ASP A 275 3.43 -2.88 -10.59
C ASP A 275 4.66 -3.31 -11.45
N ILE A 276 4.57 -3.35 -12.80
CA ILE A 276 5.58 -3.95 -13.72
C ILE A 276 6.35 -2.93 -14.58
N GLU A 277 6.16 -1.62 -14.43
CA GLU A 277 6.84 -0.58 -15.23
C GLU A 277 8.40 -0.54 -15.18
N PHE A 278 9.06 -1.52 -14.53
CA PHE A 278 10.50 -1.58 -14.29
C PHE A 278 11.12 -3.00 -14.34
N GLU A 279 10.85 -3.81 -15.38
CA GLU A 279 11.61 -5.05 -15.65
C GLU A 279 12.25 -5.12 -17.05
N VAL A 280 13.45 -4.53 -17.22
CA VAL A 280 14.56 -5.15 -18.00
C VAL A 280 15.92 -4.66 -17.47
N GLU A 281 16.63 -5.47 -16.67
CA GLU A 281 18.10 -5.31 -16.50
C GLU A 281 18.82 -6.09 -17.61
N PHE A 282 19.74 -5.44 -18.32
CA PHE A 282 20.58 -6.09 -19.33
C PHE A 282 21.86 -6.67 -18.71
N GLU A 283 21.95 -7.99 -18.55
CA GLU A 283 23.21 -8.64 -18.16
C GLU A 283 24.24 -8.58 -19.29
N PHE A 284 25.38 -7.91 -19.05
CA PHE A 284 26.49 -7.88 -20.00
C PHE A 284 27.05 -9.28 -20.28
N PRO A 285 27.28 -9.66 -21.56
CA PRO A 285 27.96 -10.90 -21.91
C PRO A 285 29.36 -10.97 -21.27
N LYS A 286 29.69 -12.10 -20.63
CA LYS A 286 30.90 -12.37 -19.82
C LYS A 286 32.27 -12.24 -20.53
N LYS A 287 32.33 -11.62 -21.71
CA LYS A 287 33.53 -11.34 -22.51
C LYS A 287 33.63 -9.88 -22.97
N LEU A 288 32.63 -9.03 -22.69
CA LEU A 288 32.66 -7.63 -23.10
C LEU A 288 33.54 -6.78 -22.18
N VAL A 289 33.64 -7.15 -20.89
CA VAL A 289 34.47 -6.48 -19.89
C VAL A 289 35.96 -6.45 -20.31
N ASP A 290 36.44 -7.53 -20.94
CA ASP A 290 37.84 -7.64 -21.42
C ASP A 290 38.14 -6.78 -22.66
N LEU A 291 37.14 -6.11 -23.25
CA LEU A 291 37.23 -5.31 -24.47
C LEU A 291 37.04 -3.80 -24.25
N ILE A 292 36.77 -3.37 -23.01
CA ILE A 292 36.51 -1.98 -22.64
C ILE A 292 37.77 -1.40 -21.99
N ASP A 293 38.22 -0.22 -22.44
CA ASP A 293 39.35 0.49 -21.82
C ASP A 293 38.90 1.18 -20.53
N ILE A 294 39.02 0.44 -19.42
CA ILE A 294 38.57 0.83 -18.08
C ILE A 294 39.16 2.17 -17.65
N LYS A 295 40.33 2.56 -18.17
CA LYS A 295 40.98 3.83 -17.82
C LYS A 295 40.21 5.07 -18.24
N ALA A 296 39.37 4.98 -19.28
CA ALA A 296 38.51 6.09 -19.68
C ALA A 296 37.27 6.25 -18.78
N LEU A 297 36.95 5.22 -17.98
CA LEU A 297 35.85 5.24 -17.00
C LEU A 297 36.33 5.74 -15.62
N ASP A 298 37.55 5.41 -15.20
CA ASP A 298 38.10 5.84 -13.90
C ASP A 298 38.29 7.37 -13.79
N ASP A 299 38.57 8.07 -14.90
CA ASP A 299 38.74 9.53 -14.94
C ASP A 299 37.40 10.30 -15.08
N PHE A 300 36.27 9.61 -15.27
CA PHE A 300 34.95 10.20 -15.50
C PHE A 300 33.93 9.77 -14.44
N ASN A 301 33.89 10.49 -13.32
CA ASN A 301 32.89 10.28 -12.28
C ASN A 301 31.61 11.06 -12.60
N MET A 302 30.59 10.34 -13.11
CA MET A 302 29.23 10.84 -13.33
C MET A 302 28.72 11.67 -12.14
N LYS A 303 28.92 11.17 -10.92
CA LYS A 303 28.43 11.79 -9.69
C LYS A 303 29.10 13.13 -9.36
N ASP A 304 30.39 13.28 -9.66
CA ASP A 304 31.09 14.55 -9.44
C ASP A 304 30.68 15.59 -10.50
N VAL A 305 30.52 15.16 -11.75
CA VAL A 305 30.00 16.00 -12.85
C VAL A 305 28.55 16.44 -12.59
N TYR A 306 27.74 15.55 -12.01
CA TYR A 306 26.37 15.80 -11.60
C TYR A 306 26.27 16.83 -10.47
N TYR A 307 27.17 16.76 -9.48
CA TYR A 307 27.26 17.75 -8.41
C TYR A 307 27.88 19.10 -8.84
N ASP A 308 28.75 19.13 -9.85
CA ASP A 308 29.25 20.39 -10.43
C ASP A 308 28.16 21.19 -11.19
N CYS A 309 26.98 20.59 -11.44
CA CYS A 309 25.83 21.23 -12.08
C CYS A 309 24.74 21.70 -11.09
N LEU A 310 25.05 21.82 -9.79
CA LEU A 310 24.09 22.15 -8.71
C LEU A 310 23.71 23.65 -8.65
N ASP A 311 22.85 24.15 -9.55
CA ASP A 311 22.10 25.38 -9.26
C ASP A 311 20.73 25.47 -9.97
N SER A 312 19.71 24.85 -9.36
CA SER A 312 18.32 24.93 -9.82
C SER A 312 17.68 26.30 -9.58
N GLU A 313 18.15 27.08 -8.59
CA GLU A 313 17.69 28.46 -8.36
C GLU A 313 18.14 29.38 -9.50
N GLU A 314 19.41 29.32 -9.90
CA GLU A 314 19.92 30.10 -11.04
C GLU A 314 19.25 29.72 -12.37
N ALA A 315 18.88 28.45 -12.57
CA ALA A 315 18.15 28.01 -13.76
C ALA A 315 16.72 28.56 -13.82
N ILE A 316 15.98 28.53 -12.70
CA ILE A 316 14.66 29.17 -12.59
C ILE A 316 14.77 30.67 -12.86
N GLU A 317 15.79 31.33 -12.31
CA GLU A 317 15.98 32.78 -12.46
C GLU A 317 16.45 33.16 -13.88
N ASP A 318 17.05 32.26 -14.65
CA ASP A 318 17.34 32.45 -16.07
C ASP A 318 16.11 32.19 -16.97
N ILE A 319 15.26 31.19 -16.66
CA ILE A 319 13.94 31.04 -17.31
C ILE A 319 13.11 32.33 -17.12
N LYS A 320 13.09 32.89 -15.92
CA LYS A 320 12.43 34.16 -15.55
C LYS A 320 12.93 35.38 -16.33
N LYS A 321 14.18 35.35 -16.81
CA LYS A 321 14.75 36.36 -17.73
C LYS A 321 14.40 36.09 -19.20
N GLY A 322 13.64 35.03 -19.49
CA GLY A 322 13.26 34.60 -20.83
C GLY A 322 14.37 33.83 -21.58
N LYS A 323 15.37 33.29 -20.87
CA LYS A 323 16.39 32.44 -21.49
C LYS A 323 15.89 31.01 -21.70
N VAL A 324 16.67 30.27 -22.47
CA VAL A 324 16.62 28.80 -22.56
C VAL A 324 17.53 28.21 -21.47
N VAL A 325 17.19 27.05 -20.93
CA VAL A 325 18.08 26.20 -20.11
C VAL A 325 18.17 24.81 -20.71
N ILE A 326 19.14 24.02 -20.29
CA ILE A 326 19.25 22.59 -20.60
C ILE A 326 18.74 21.82 -19.39
N VAL A 327 17.82 20.89 -19.60
CA VAL A 327 17.40 19.93 -18.57
C VAL A 327 17.76 18.54 -19.03
N VAL A 328 18.50 17.81 -18.20
CA VAL A 328 18.81 16.38 -18.39
C VAL A 328 17.92 15.52 -17.51
N ASP A 329 17.47 14.38 -18.00
CA ASP A 329 16.81 13.37 -17.17
C ASP A 329 17.81 12.36 -16.59
N ASP A 330 17.29 11.27 -16.01
CA ASP A 330 18.11 10.30 -15.28
C ASP A 330 18.92 9.38 -16.22
N GLU A 331 20.05 8.90 -15.69
CA GLU A 331 20.79 7.70 -16.12
C GLU A 331 19.90 6.63 -16.76
N ASP A 332 18.91 6.21 -15.96
CA ASP A 332 18.09 5.02 -16.21
C ASP A 332 16.79 5.32 -17.00
N ARG A 333 16.62 6.55 -17.52
CA ARG A 333 15.42 6.96 -18.29
C ARG A 333 15.74 7.14 -19.79
N GLU A 334 15.92 8.37 -20.29
CA GLU A 334 16.30 8.63 -21.69
C GLU A 334 17.82 8.95 -21.79
N ASN A 335 18.45 9.43 -20.71
CA ASN A 335 19.80 10.03 -20.67
C ASN A 335 19.90 11.13 -21.74
N GLU A 336 18.89 12.00 -21.80
CA GLU A 336 18.68 13.00 -22.85
C GLU A 336 18.56 14.40 -22.28
N GLY A 337 19.11 15.36 -23.03
CA GLY A 337 19.06 16.78 -22.71
C GLY A 337 18.11 17.52 -23.63
N ASP A 338 17.19 18.27 -23.03
CA ASP A 338 16.26 19.14 -23.74
C ASP A 338 16.63 20.61 -23.55
N PHE A 339 16.52 21.39 -24.62
CA PHE A 339 16.42 22.85 -24.51
C PHE A 339 15.02 23.23 -24.04
N ILE A 340 14.92 23.72 -22.80
CA ILE A 340 13.65 24.10 -22.18
C ILE A 340 13.55 25.62 -22.02
N ALA A 341 12.38 26.19 -22.31
CA ALA A 341 12.04 27.59 -22.06
C ALA A 341 10.56 27.76 -21.68
N ALA A 342 10.21 28.86 -21.01
CA ALA A 342 8.81 29.23 -20.78
C ALA A 342 8.14 29.64 -22.11
N ALA A 343 6.95 29.12 -22.40
CA ALA A 343 6.22 29.38 -23.64
C ALA A 343 5.85 30.86 -23.81
N GLU A 344 5.69 31.59 -22.71
CA GLU A 344 5.40 33.03 -22.70
C GLU A 344 6.52 33.88 -23.33
N CYS A 345 7.78 33.44 -23.14
CA CYS A 345 8.98 34.11 -23.61
C CYS A 345 9.33 33.79 -25.07
N VAL A 346 8.50 33.04 -25.79
CA VAL A 346 8.84 32.54 -27.14
C VAL A 346 9.06 33.65 -28.16
N THR A 347 10.12 33.50 -28.95
CA THR A 347 10.46 34.37 -30.09
C THR A 347 10.80 33.53 -31.33
N PRO A 348 10.66 34.09 -32.55
CA PRO A 348 11.15 33.43 -33.76
C PRO A 348 12.65 33.08 -33.69
N GLU A 349 13.45 33.89 -33.00
CA GLU A 349 14.87 33.67 -32.77
C GLU A 349 15.12 32.45 -31.86
N MET A 350 14.33 32.29 -30.80
CA MET A 350 14.38 31.12 -29.91
C MET A 350 13.97 29.84 -30.64
N ILE A 351 12.90 29.89 -31.45
CA ILE A 351 12.47 28.74 -32.28
C ILE A 351 13.52 28.41 -33.35
N ASN A 352 14.21 29.41 -33.91
CA ASN A 352 15.31 29.19 -34.83
C ASN A 352 16.53 28.55 -34.11
N PHE A 353 16.86 29.01 -32.91
CA PHE A 353 17.91 28.41 -32.07
C PHE A 353 17.59 26.93 -31.77
N MET A 354 16.40 26.65 -31.25
CA MET A 354 15.90 25.30 -30.96
C MET A 354 15.92 24.38 -32.20
N ALA A 355 15.46 24.87 -33.36
CA ALA A 355 15.50 24.10 -34.60
C ALA A 355 16.92 23.86 -35.15
N THR A 356 17.87 24.76 -34.88
CA THR A 356 19.26 24.67 -35.41
C THR A 356 20.17 23.83 -34.50
N HIS A 357 19.98 23.94 -33.18
CA HIS A 357 20.88 23.39 -32.17
C HIS A 357 20.27 22.26 -31.35
N GLY A 358 18.96 22.23 -31.16
CA GLY A 358 18.26 21.04 -30.65
C GLY A 358 18.17 19.99 -31.75
N ARG A 359 17.53 20.38 -32.87
CA ARG A 359 17.28 19.53 -34.06
C ARG A 359 16.28 18.38 -33.85
N GLY A 360 15.84 18.15 -32.61
CA GLY A 360 14.70 17.30 -32.28
C GLY A 360 13.33 17.90 -32.66
N LEU A 361 12.29 17.42 -32.01
CA LEU A 361 10.89 17.80 -32.24
C LEU A 361 10.48 18.95 -31.30
N ILE A 362 10.21 20.13 -31.86
CA ILE A 362 9.75 21.26 -31.03
C ILE A 362 8.33 20.99 -30.51
N CYS A 363 8.24 20.78 -29.20
CA CYS A 363 7.01 20.48 -28.49
C CYS A 363 6.62 21.61 -27.53
N ALA A 364 5.34 21.66 -27.18
CA ALA A 364 4.77 22.66 -26.27
C ALA A 364 4.06 21.99 -25.09
N PRO A 365 4.76 21.70 -23.97
CA PRO A 365 4.14 21.24 -22.74
C PRO A 365 3.10 22.21 -22.17
N LEU A 366 1.92 21.69 -21.86
CA LEU A 366 0.75 22.40 -21.31
C LEU A 366 0.15 21.62 -20.13
N THR A 367 -0.56 22.30 -19.24
CA THR A 367 -1.37 21.64 -18.19
C THR A 367 -2.50 20.80 -18.79
N ALA A 368 -2.94 19.79 -18.03
CA ALA A 368 -4.11 18.97 -18.36
C ALA A 368 -5.36 19.83 -18.66
N GLU A 369 -5.66 20.78 -17.77
CA GLU A 369 -6.75 21.76 -17.91
C GLU A 369 -6.65 22.54 -19.23
N ARG A 370 -5.48 23.06 -19.57
CA ARG A 370 -5.32 23.87 -20.80
C ARG A 370 -5.45 23.04 -22.08
N CYS A 371 -5.03 21.78 -22.05
CA CYS A 371 -5.30 20.84 -23.13
C CYS A 371 -6.81 20.58 -23.30
N ASP A 372 -7.57 20.50 -22.21
CA ASP A 372 -9.03 20.29 -22.27
C ASP A 372 -9.77 21.54 -22.78
N GLU A 373 -9.42 22.74 -22.32
CA GLU A 373 -9.96 24.01 -22.83
C GLU A 373 -9.80 24.16 -24.36
N LEU A 374 -8.62 23.77 -24.87
CA LEU A 374 -8.29 23.86 -26.28
C LEU A 374 -8.77 22.67 -27.11
N GLY A 375 -9.35 21.63 -26.50
CA GLY A 375 -9.76 20.42 -27.19
C GLY A 375 -8.58 19.67 -27.83
N LEU A 376 -7.48 19.53 -27.08
CA LEU A 376 -6.26 18.82 -27.49
C LEU A 376 -6.30 17.39 -26.96
N VAL A 377 -7.00 16.54 -27.72
CA VAL A 377 -7.06 15.09 -27.46
C VAL A 377 -5.71 14.41 -27.75
N GLN A 378 -5.43 13.29 -27.08
CA GLN A 378 -4.27 12.45 -27.38
C GLN A 378 -4.26 12.02 -28.85
N MET A 379 -3.08 11.98 -29.47
CA MET A 379 -2.91 11.63 -30.88
C MET A 379 -3.26 10.16 -31.17
N VAL A 380 -3.09 9.28 -30.16
CA VAL A 380 -3.38 7.85 -30.23
C VAL A 380 -4.24 7.41 -29.04
N THR A 381 -5.12 6.43 -29.28
CA THR A 381 -6.02 5.89 -28.23
C THR A 381 -5.31 4.96 -27.26
N ASN A 382 -4.22 4.32 -27.70
CA ASN A 382 -3.36 3.47 -26.89
C ASN A 382 -1.92 3.92 -27.14
N ASN A 383 -1.27 4.51 -26.14
CA ASN A 383 0.13 4.90 -26.26
C ASN A 383 1.00 3.64 -26.08
N THR A 384 2.03 3.48 -26.91
CA THR A 384 2.96 2.34 -26.87
C THR A 384 4.41 2.80 -26.98
N VAL A 385 4.68 4.08 -26.69
CA VAL A 385 6.02 4.66 -26.68
C VAL A 385 6.68 4.36 -25.32
N LEU A 386 7.98 4.08 -25.33
CA LEU A 386 8.77 3.58 -24.20
C LEU A 386 8.61 4.36 -22.88
N HIS A 387 8.33 5.66 -22.94
CA HIS A 387 8.13 6.54 -21.78
C HIS A 387 6.77 7.27 -21.78
N GLU A 388 5.80 6.78 -22.57
CA GLU A 388 4.43 7.30 -22.67
C GLU A 388 4.28 8.83 -22.89
N THR A 389 5.20 9.47 -23.62
CA THR A 389 5.12 10.92 -23.89
C THR A 389 3.75 11.30 -24.47
N GLN A 390 3.03 12.19 -23.77
CA GLN A 390 1.60 12.43 -23.96
C GLN A 390 1.31 13.40 -25.11
N PHE A 391 1.71 12.98 -26.32
CA PHE A 391 1.45 13.69 -27.56
C PHE A 391 -0.05 13.88 -27.80
N THR A 392 -0.48 15.14 -27.76
CA THR A 392 -1.79 15.52 -28.30
C THR A 392 -1.73 15.64 -29.82
N VAL A 393 -2.88 15.75 -30.47
CA VAL A 393 -2.96 16.10 -31.90
C VAL A 393 -2.12 17.36 -32.19
N SER A 394 -1.24 17.29 -33.19
CA SER A 394 -0.39 18.45 -33.54
C SER A 394 -1.22 19.60 -34.11
N VAL A 395 -0.74 20.84 -33.92
CA VAL A 395 -1.50 22.04 -34.24
C VAL A 395 -0.70 23.14 -34.92
N ASP A 396 -1.41 23.99 -35.65
CA ASP A 396 -0.97 25.30 -36.13
C ASP A 396 -2.05 26.36 -35.87
N LEU A 397 -1.66 27.60 -35.60
CA LEU A 397 -2.60 28.73 -35.54
C LEU A 397 -3.16 29.06 -36.93
N ILE A 398 -4.49 29.07 -37.06
CA ILE A 398 -5.19 29.48 -38.28
C ILE A 398 -5.27 31.02 -38.34
N GLY A 399 -4.90 31.60 -39.48
CA GLY A 399 -4.97 33.05 -39.66
C GLY A 399 -3.82 33.78 -38.96
N HIS A 400 -4.06 35.01 -38.48
CA HIS A 400 -3.04 35.85 -37.79
C HIS A 400 -1.70 36.02 -38.54
N GLY A 401 -1.73 35.90 -39.87
CA GLY A 401 -0.55 35.91 -40.73
C GLY A 401 0.39 34.70 -40.54
N CYS A 402 -0.11 33.59 -39.99
CA CYS A 402 0.49 32.27 -40.21
C CYS A 402 0.19 31.81 -41.64
N THR A 403 1.07 30.99 -42.21
CA THR A 403 1.01 30.55 -43.60
C THR A 403 0.94 29.03 -43.72
N THR A 404 2.08 28.35 -43.65
CA THR A 404 2.19 26.89 -43.70
C THR A 404 2.43 26.26 -42.33
N GLY A 405 2.58 27.05 -41.26
CA GLY A 405 2.77 26.55 -39.90
C GLY A 405 4.23 26.27 -39.53
N ILE A 406 5.02 25.72 -40.45
CA ILE A 406 6.40 25.26 -40.20
C ILE A 406 7.45 26.37 -39.99
N SER A 407 7.19 27.60 -40.44
CA SER A 407 8.17 28.70 -40.32
C SER A 407 8.48 29.01 -38.85
N VAL A 408 9.65 29.58 -38.55
CA VAL A 408 10.00 29.95 -37.15
C VAL A 408 9.05 31.02 -36.59
N GLN A 409 8.51 31.88 -37.46
CA GLN A 409 7.50 32.87 -37.13
C GLN A 409 6.13 32.24 -36.86
N ASP A 410 5.70 31.28 -37.69
CA ASP A 410 4.41 30.60 -37.56
C ASP A 410 4.40 29.71 -36.31
N ARG A 411 5.45 28.91 -36.09
CA ARG A 411 5.63 28.10 -34.87
C ARG A 411 5.62 28.93 -33.59
N ALA A 412 6.33 30.07 -33.56
CA ALA A 412 6.31 30.98 -32.42
C ALA A 412 4.91 31.58 -32.16
N LYS A 413 4.15 31.91 -33.21
CA LYS A 413 2.75 32.37 -33.08
C LYS A 413 1.82 31.27 -32.57
N THR A 414 1.97 30.04 -33.08
CA THR A 414 1.19 28.88 -32.61
C THR A 414 1.40 28.65 -31.12
N ILE A 415 2.64 28.69 -30.62
CA ILE A 415 2.92 28.54 -29.19
C ILE A 415 2.31 29.69 -28.37
N LYS A 416 2.38 30.95 -28.85
CA LYS A 416 1.68 32.07 -28.17
C LYS A 416 0.16 31.92 -28.14
N ALA A 417 -0.44 31.30 -29.16
CA ALA A 417 -1.86 30.98 -29.15
C ALA A 417 -2.21 29.87 -28.14
N LEU A 418 -1.37 28.85 -28.00
CA LEU A 418 -1.59 27.78 -27.01
C LEU A 418 -1.71 28.32 -25.58
N ILE A 419 -0.96 29.36 -25.21
CA ILE A 419 -1.00 29.95 -23.86
C ILE A 419 -2.00 31.11 -23.71
N ASN A 420 -2.52 31.68 -24.80
CA ASN A 420 -3.41 32.84 -24.74
C ASN A 420 -4.82 32.43 -24.28
N PRO A 421 -5.34 32.91 -23.13
CA PRO A 421 -6.66 32.52 -22.61
C PRO A 421 -7.81 32.70 -23.60
N ASP A 422 -7.73 33.69 -24.50
CA ASP A 422 -8.78 33.97 -25.49
C ASP A 422 -8.81 32.99 -26.69
N THR A 423 -7.77 32.17 -26.89
CA THR A 423 -7.68 31.22 -28.00
C THR A 423 -8.66 30.07 -27.83
N LYS A 424 -9.42 29.78 -28.89
CA LYS A 424 -10.45 28.74 -28.91
C LYS A 424 -9.98 27.50 -29.67
N PRO A 425 -10.60 26.32 -29.44
CA PRO A 425 -10.34 25.12 -30.21
C PRO A 425 -10.45 25.29 -31.74
N SER A 426 -11.32 26.21 -32.19
CA SER A 426 -11.54 26.56 -33.60
C SER A 426 -10.39 27.30 -34.28
N ASP A 427 -9.52 27.93 -33.48
CA ASP A 427 -8.46 28.79 -33.99
C ASP A 427 -7.18 27.98 -34.28
N LEU A 428 -7.19 26.69 -33.91
CA LEU A 428 -6.10 25.74 -34.08
C LEU A 428 -6.44 24.71 -35.17
N GLY A 429 -5.66 24.74 -36.26
CA GLY A 429 -5.67 23.71 -37.30
C GLY A 429 -5.09 22.40 -36.76
N ARG A 430 -5.62 21.27 -37.24
CA ARG A 430 -5.20 19.91 -36.87
C ARG A 430 -5.18 19.05 -38.14
N PRO A 431 -4.07 18.36 -38.47
CA PRO A 431 -2.75 18.42 -37.83
C PRO A 431 -2.06 19.79 -38.07
N GLY A 432 -0.90 19.98 -37.44
CA GLY A 432 0.02 21.10 -37.69
C GLY A 432 1.45 20.79 -37.25
N HIS A 433 2.27 21.83 -37.05
CA HIS A 433 3.73 21.71 -36.90
C HIS A 433 4.27 21.98 -35.48
N ILE A 434 3.40 22.32 -34.51
CA ILE A 434 3.71 22.26 -33.08
C ILE A 434 3.03 21.03 -32.48
N PHE A 435 3.74 20.36 -31.57
CA PHE A 435 3.26 19.17 -30.87
C PHE A 435 2.99 19.50 -29.40
N PRO A 436 1.73 19.76 -28.99
CA PRO A 436 1.45 20.04 -27.60
C PRO A 436 1.53 18.75 -26.79
N LEU A 437 2.18 18.81 -25.63
CA LEU A 437 2.34 17.69 -24.71
C LEU A 437 1.49 17.94 -23.47
N ARG A 438 0.71 16.94 -23.06
CA ARG A 438 -0.11 17.04 -21.84
C ARG A 438 0.75 16.66 -20.62
N ALA A 439 1.13 17.64 -19.81
CA ALA A 439 1.80 17.37 -18.54
C ALA A 439 0.82 16.78 -17.52
N LYS A 440 1.30 15.87 -16.68
CA LYS A 440 0.56 15.35 -15.53
C LYS A 440 0.37 16.44 -14.46
N ASP A 441 -0.82 16.49 -13.88
CA ASP A 441 -1.09 17.35 -12.73
C ASP A 441 -0.18 16.95 -11.56
N GLY A 442 0.49 17.94 -10.96
CA GLY A 442 1.56 17.74 -9.96
C GLY A 442 2.99 17.82 -10.52
N GLY A 443 3.19 17.77 -11.84
CA GLY A 443 4.49 18.02 -12.47
C GLY A 443 5.54 16.92 -12.19
N VAL A 444 6.82 17.31 -12.06
CA VAL A 444 7.96 16.36 -11.99
C VAL A 444 7.89 15.41 -10.79
N LEU A 445 7.12 15.80 -9.77
CA LEU A 445 6.86 15.04 -8.56
C LEU A 445 5.87 13.88 -8.77
N ARG A 446 5.13 13.88 -9.90
CA ARG A 446 4.21 12.80 -10.31
C ARG A 446 4.68 12.05 -11.55
N ARG A 447 5.42 12.69 -12.45
CA ARG A 447 6.09 12.05 -13.60
C ARG A 447 7.44 12.73 -13.87
N THR A 448 8.52 11.98 -13.77
CA THR A 448 9.90 12.46 -13.93
C THR A 448 10.30 12.58 -15.41
N GLY A 449 9.80 13.60 -16.12
CA GLY A 449 10.11 13.80 -17.54
C GLY A 449 10.18 15.27 -17.97
N HIS A 450 10.82 15.54 -19.11
CA HIS A 450 11.05 16.91 -19.61
C HIS A 450 9.75 17.68 -19.88
N THR A 451 8.67 16.99 -20.20
CA THR A 451 7.31 17.56 -20.33
C THR A 451 6.86 18.26 -19.04
N GLU A 452 6.93 17.55 -17.92
CA GLU A 452 6.60 18.09 -16.61
C GLU A 452 7.61 19.16 -16.17
N ALA A 453 8.90 18.95 -16.41
CA ALA A 453 9.96 19.90 -16.07
C ALA A 453 9.75 21.26 -16.76
N ALA A 454 9.35 21.28 -18.03
CA ALA A 454 9.07 22.51 -18.77
C ALA A 454 7.89 23.31 -18.20
N VAL A 455 6.83 22.62 -17.78
CA VAL A 455 5.66 23.25 -17.14
C VAL A 455 5.99 23.77 -15.74
N ASP A 456 6.76 23.00 -14.97
CA ASP A 456 7.15 23.38 -13.61
C ASP A 456 8.14 24.54 -13.58
N LEU A 457 9.18 24.53 -14.44
CA LEU A 457 10.13 25.64 -14.54
C LEU A 457 9.44 26.95 -14.96
N ALA A 458 8.49 26.88 -15.90
CA ALA A 458 7.68 28.05 -16.28
C ALA A 458 6.85 28.57 -15.09
N ARG A 459 6.22 27.66 -14.31
CA ARG A 459 5.44 28.01 -13.11
C ARG A 459 6.31 28.62 -12.02
N LEU A 460 7.47 28.03 -11.71
CA LEU A 460 8.41 28.51 -10.68
C LEU A 460 9.03 29.86 -11.05
N ALA A 461 9.27 30.10 -12.34
CA ALA A 461 9.68 31.41 -12.85
C ALA A 461 8.57 32.48 -12.80
N GLY A 462 7.32 32.10 -12.51
CA GLY A 462 6.18 33.02 -12.38
C GLY A 462 5.43 33.30 -13.69
N PHE A 463 5.62 32.49 -14.73
CA PHE A 463 4.87 32.57 -15.99
C PHE A 463 3.62 31.68 -15.97
N ALA A 464 2.83 31.75 -17.05
CA ALA A 464 1.84 30.72 -17.33
C ALA A 464 2.49 29.31 -17.29
N PRO A 465 1.81 28.28 -16.74
CA PRO A 465 2.36 26.92 -16.58
C PRO A 465 2.39 26.16 -17.93
N ALA A 466 3.24 26.64 -18.83
CA ALA A 466 3.39 26.19 -20.19
C ALA A 466 4.82 26.39 -20.66
N GLY A 467 5.39 25.36 -21.26
CA GLY A 467 6.79 25.34 -21.69
C GLY A 467 6.95 25.13 -23.19
N ILE A 468 8.20 25.17 -23.62
CA ILE A 468 8.68 24.68 -24.91
C ILE A 468 9.86 23.78 -24.61
N LEU A 469 9.91 22.63 -25.28
CA LEU A 469 11.07 21.76 -25.26
C LEU A 469 11.46 21.32 -26.67
N VAL A 470 12.72 20.95 -26.83
CA VAL A 470 13.24 20.21 -27.98
C VAL A 470 14.47 19.42 -27.53
N GLU A 471 14.55 18.18 -27.97
CA GLU A 471 15.66 17.28 -27.67
C GLU A 471 16.94 17.76 -28.38
N ILE A 472 18.10 17.57 -27.74
CA ILE A 472 19.40 18.02 -28.24
C ILE A 472 20.14 16.88 -28.93
N LEU A 473 20.39 17.03 -30.24
CA LEU A 473 21.14 16.10 -31.06
C LEU A 473 22.54 16.62 -31.37
N ASN A 474 23.52 15.71 -31.35
CA ASN A 474 24.86 15.91 -31.85
C ASN A 474 24.88 16.25 -33.36
N GLU A 475 26.03 16.73 -33.86
CA GLU A 475 26.12 17.16 -35.26
C GLU A 475 25.90 16.03 -36.28
N ASP A 476 26.17 14.78 -35.89
CA ASP A 476 25.96 13.55 -36.66
C ASP A 476 24.53 12.99 -36.58
N GLY A 477 23.65 13.59 -35.76
CA GLY A 477 22.27 13.14 -35.55
C GLY A 477 22.08 12.10 -34.45
N THR A 478 23.13 11.75 -33.69
CA THR A 478 22.97 10.99 -32.43
C THR A 478 22.46 11.90 -31.31
N MET A 479 21.89 11.33 -30.24
CA MET A 479 21.43 12.09 -29.08
C MET A 479 22.61 12.60 -28.24
N ALA A 480 22.54 13.86 -27.80
CA ALA A 480 23.57 14.44 -26.94
C ALA A 480 23.41 13.95 -25.49
N ARG A 481 24.44 13.26 -24.98
CA ARG A 481 24.55 12.78 -23.59
C ARG A 481 25.27 13.82 -22.72
N LEU A 482 25.21 13.66 -21.39
CA LEU A 482 25.72 14.65 -20.42
C LEU A 482 27.09 15.30 -20.75
N PRO A 483 28.15 14.57 -21.18
CA PRO A 483 29.42 15.19 -21.56
C PRO A 483 29.30 16.21 -22.70
N GLN A 484 28.47 15.92 -23.70
CA GLN A 484 28.21 16.80 -24.84
C GLN A 484 27.29 17.95 -24.44
N LEU A 485 26.29 17.69 -23.59
CA LEU A 485 25.39 18.72 -23.05
C LEU A 485 26.16 19.79 -22.25
N ILE A 486 27.21 19.40 -21.52
CA ILE A 486 28.11 20.34 -20.81
C ILE A 486 28.89 21.24 -21.78
N GLU A 487 29.34 20.71 -22.92
CA GLU A 487 29.97 21.52 -23.97
C GLU A 487 28.96 22.48 -24.62
N VAL A 488 27.73 22.02 -24.87
CA VAL A 488 26.62 22.83 -25.39
C VAL A 488 26.24 23.96 -24.42
N ALA A 489 26.12 23.66 -23.11
CA ALA A 489 25.87 24.63 -22.05
C ALA A 489 26.92 25.75 -22.05
N LYS A 490 28.21 25.38 -22.06
CA LYS A 490 29.34 26.31 -22.10
C LYS A 490 29.41 27.11 -23.39
N LYS A 491 29.08 26.50 -24.54
CA LYS A 491 29.09 27.13 -25.87
C LYS A 491 28.04 28.24 -26.02
N PHE A 492 26.89 28.09 -25.35
CA PHE A 492 25.75 29.00 -25.49
C PHE A 492 25.43 29.82 -24.22
N ASP A 493 26.26 29.72 -23.17
CA ASP A 493 26.05 30.38 -21.87
C ASP A 493 24.68 30.06 -21.24
N LEU A 494 24.35 28.76 -21.22
CA LEU A 494 23.09 28.23 -20.71
C LEU A 494 23.33 27.43 -19.42
N LYS A 495 22.38 27.50 -18.49
CA LYS A 495 22.36 26.63 -17.31
C LYS A 495 21.97 25.21 -17.71
N LEU A 496 22.58 24.22 -17.07
CA LEU A 496 22.28 22.80 -17.19
C LEU A 496 21.88 22.30 -15.81
N ILE A 497 20.70 21.68 -15.70
CA ILE A 497 20.17 21.11 -14.46
C ILE A 497 19.60 19.72 -14.72
N SER A 498 19.39 18.91 -13.68
CA SER A 498 18.69 17.64 -13.76
C SER A 498 17.23 17.73 -13.32
N ILE A 499 16.39 16.77 -13.75
CA ILE A 499 15.02 16.63 -13.24
C ILE A 499 15.02 16.32 -11.73
N GLU A 500 15.98 15.56 -11.21
CA GLU A 500 16.11 15.28 -9.77
C GLU A 500 16.37 16.57 -8.96
N GLN A 501 17.24 17.47 -9.44
CA GLN A 501 17.47 18.77 -8.78
C GLN A 501 16.19 19.62 -8.73
N LEU A 502 15.34 19.54 -9.76
CA LEU A 502 14.04 20.22 -9.80
C LEU A 502 13.03 19.56 -8.84
N ILE A 503 13.07 18.23 -8.71
CA ILE A 503 12.29 17.46 -7.71
C ILE A 503 12.73 17.85 -6.30
N GLU A 504 14.04 17.87 -6.01
CA GLU A 504 14.59 18.25 -4.71
C GLU A 504 14.22 19.69 -4.35
N TYR A 505 14.35 20.63 -5.31
CA TYR A 505 13.95 22.02 -5.11
C TYR A 505 12.46 22.15 -4.77
N ARG A 506 11.57 21.48 -5.53
CA ARG A 506 10.13 21.52 -5.24
C ARG A 506 9.79 20.80 -3.94
N MET A 507 10.43 19.69 -3.61
CA MET A 507 10.21 18.98 -2.32
C MET A 507 10.63 19.81 -1.09
N HIS A 508 11.65 20.65 -1.20
CA HIS A 508 12.06 21.55 -0.10
C HIS A 508 11.15 22.78 0.05
N ASN A 509 10.50 23.22 -1.03
CA ASN A 509 9.74 24.48 -1.07
C ASN A 509 8.20 24.31 -1.15
N GLU A 510 7.69 23.12 -1.44
CA GLU A 510 6.26 22.81 -1.57
C GLU A 510 5.85 21.63 -0.65
N SER A 511 4.75 21.79 0.11
CA SER A 511 4.14 20.65 0.83
C SER A 511 3.16 19.92 -0.09
N LEU A 512 3.32 18.61 -0.22
CA LEU A 512 2.67 17.77 -1.24
C LEU A 512 1.49 16.94 -0.70
N ILE A 513 0.94 17.33 0.45
CA ILE A 513 -0.14 16.59 1.10
C ILE A 513 -1.45 16.75 0.33
N GLU A 514 -1.89 15.67 -0.31
CA GLU A 514 -3.24 15.56 -0.87
C GLU A 514 -4.21 14.99 0.18
N ARG A 515 -5.24 15.76 0.56
CA ARG A 515 -6.20 15.41 1.62
C ARG A 515 -7.57 15.06 1.02
N ILE A 516 -7.98 13.79 1.15
CA ILE A 516 -9.18 13.25 0.45
C ILE A 516 -10.27 12.81 1.45
N LEU A 517 -11.53 13.19 1.19
CA LEU A 517 -12.74 12.81 1.96
C LEU A 517 -13.99 12.72 1.05
N LYS A 518 -14.77 11.61 1.10
CA LYS A 518 -16.16 11.46 0.55
C LYS A 518 -16.80 10.11 0.98
N GLY A 519 -18.11 9.89 0.76
CA GLY A 519 -18.81 8.64 1.15
C GLY A 519 -20.26 8.46 0.62
N ILE A 520 -21.00 7.45 1.17
CA ILE A 520 -22.44 7.06 0.94
C ILE A 520 -22.68 6.26 -0.38
N SER A 521 -23.49 5.17 -0.54
CA SER A 521 -24.47 4.38 0.28
C SER A 521 -24.45 2.84 -0.02
N LEU A 522 -25.51 2.06 0.32
CA LEU A 522 -25.59 0.57 0.25
C LEU A 522 -27.05 0.01 0.07
N GLU A 523 -27.24 -1.19 -0.50
CA GLU A 523 -28.42 -2.09 -0.39
C GLU A 523 -28.04 -3.60 -0.60
N VAL A 524 -28.78 -4.58 -0.01
CA VAL A 524 -28.45 -6.04 0.04
C VAL A 524 -29.71 -6.94 0.17
N ASN A 525 -29.65 -8.25 -0.20
CA ASN A 525 -30.52 -9.35 0.31
C ASN A 525 -29.92 -10.80 0.14
N ASP A 526 -29.86 -11.59 1.25
CA ASP A 526 -29.78 -13.09 1.44
C ASP A 526 -28.85 -14.05 0.60
N SER A 527 -28.73 -15.40 0.70
CA SER A 527 -29.18 -16.50 1.63
C SER A 527 -28.24 -17.74 1.65
N GLU A 528 -28.14 -18.47 2.79
CA GLU A 528 -27.49 -19.81 3.06
C GLU A 528 -25.99 -20.16 2.81
N ILE A 529 -25.37 -20.83 3.80
CA ILE A 529 -23.92 -21.08 4.04
C ILE A 529 -23.12 -19.80 4.37
N VAL A 530 -22.08 -19.93 5.20
CA VAL A 530 -21.55 -18.80 5.98
C VAL A 530 -20.03 -18.90 6.23
N SER A 531 -19.26 -18.05 5.57
CA SER A 531 -18.02 -17.47 6.10
C SER A 531 -18.36 -16.12 6.76
N ILE A 532 -17.95 -15.85 8.00
CA ILE A 532 -18.19 -14.57 8.68
C ILE A 532 -16.99 -13.65 8.50
N VAL A 533 -17.21 -12.53 7.79
CA VAL A 533 -16.31 -11.38 7.78
C VAL A 533 -16.85 -10.29 8.69
N GLY A 534 -16.15 -10.07 9.81
CA GLY A 534 -16.37 -8.93 10.73
C GLY A 534 -17.82 -8.77 11.22
N SER A 535 -18.37 -9.77 11.90
CA SER A 535 -19.75 -9.74 12.40
C SER A 535 -20.07 -8.52 13.27
N SER A 536 -21.05 -7.72 12.85
CA SER A 536 -21.50 -6.51 13.54
C SER A 536 -22.57 -6.73 14.62
N GLY A 537 -23.10 -7.95 14.74
CA GLY A 537 -24.03 -8.34 15.80
C GLY A 537 -23.36 -8.34 17.17
N ALA A 538 -24.16 -8.15 18.23
CA ALA A 538 -23.68 -8.19 19.60
C ALA A 538 -23.00 -9.55 19.94
N ALA A 539 -22.19 -9.60 21.00
CA ALA A 539 -21.53 -10.82 21.47
C ALA A 539 -22.51 -12.00 21.61
N LEU A 540 -23.71 -11.75 22.16
CA LEU A 540 -24.79 -12.74 22.26
C LEU A 540 -25.23 -13.30 20.90
N GLU A 541 -25.39 -12.43 19.90
CA GLU A 541 -25.87 -12.81 18.56
C GLU A 541 -24.79 -13.56 17.78
N ASN A 542 -23.54 -13.13 17.93
CA ASN A 542 -22.36 -13.84 17.45
C ASN A 542 -22.30 -15.28 17.96
N VAL A 543 -22.58 -15.50 19.24
CA VAL A 543 -22.63 -16.83 19.86
C VAL A 543 -23.83 -17.65 19.39
N CYS A 544 -24.92 -17.03 18.93
CA CYS A 544 -26.10 -17.73 18.42
C CYS A 544 -25.91 -18.38 17.03
N ILE A 545 -25.00 -17.87 16.19
CA ILE A 545 -24.88 -18.29 14.78
C ILE A 545 -24.67 -19.81 14.62
N PRO A 546 -23.76 -20.48 15.37
CA PRO A 546 -23.56 -21.93 15.26
C PRO A 546 -24.82 -22.75 15.62
N ALA A 547 -25.64 -22.28 16.56
CA ALA A 547 -26.89 -22.96 16.92
C ALA A 547 -27.99 -22.73 15.87
N MET A 548 -28.04 -21.55 15.27
CA MET A 548 -28.94 -21.25 14.15
C MET A 548 -28.60 -22.09 12.90
N MET A 549 -27.31 -22.34 12.64
CA MET A 549 -26.88 -23.25 11.55
C MET A 549 -27.32 -24.70 11.77
N ASN A 550 -27.56 -25.11 13.02
CA ASN A 550 -28.17 -26.40 13.37
C ASN A 550 -29.71 -26.33 13.48
N GLY A 551 -30.35 -25.33 12.86
CA GLY A 551 -31.80 -25.21 12.74
C GLY A 551 -32.53 -24.66 13.97
N GLN A 552 -31.81 -24.14 14.98
CA GLN A 552 -32.46 -23.52 16.15
C GLN A 552 -32.99 -22.12 15.85
N SER A 553 -34.09 -21.74 16.51
CA SER A 553 -34.58 -20.35 16.46
C SER A 553 -33.62 -19.40 17.16
N MET A 554 -33.53 -18.14 16.71
CA MET A 554 -32.75 -17.10 17.40
C MET A 554 -33.16 -16.95 18.88
N GLY A 555 -34.44 -17.17 19.20
CA GLY A 555 -34.94 -17.11 20.58
C GLY A 555 -34.45 -18.25 21.47
N ASP A 556 -34.22 -19.44 20.91
CA ASP A 556 -33.68 -20.59 21.64
C ASP A 556 -32.15 -20.57 21.68
N ALA A 557 -31.50 -20.16 20.59
CA ALA A 557 -30.07 -19.91 20.55
C ALA A 557 -29.65 -18.86 21.61
N LYS A 558 -30.41 -17.76 21.78
CA LYS A 558 -30.14 -16.77 22.85
C LYS A 558 -30.24 -17.36 24.27
N LYS A 559 -31.12 -18.35 24.51
CA LYS A 559 -31.21 -19.06 25.82
C LYS A 559 -30.01 -19.95 26.10
N LEU A 560 -29.35 -20.49 25.06
CA LEU A 560 -28.11 -21.27 25.20
C LEU A 560 -26.88 -20.35 25.30
N ALA A 561 -26.87 -19.25 24.52
CA ALA A 561 -25.75 -18.33 24.42
C ALA A 561 -25.53 -17.49 25.70
N ALA A 562 -26.61 -16.98 26.33
CA ALA A 562 -26.47 -16.08 27.48
C ALA A 562 -25.79 -16.73 28.70
N PRO A 563 -26.14 -17.97 29.13
CA PRO A 563 -25.43 -18.64 30.22
C PRO A 563 -23.96 -18.97 29.89
N LEU A 564 -23.63 -19.25 28.63
CA LEU A 564 -22.24 -19.47 28.20
C LEU A 564 -21.41 -18.20 28.29
N LEU A 565 -21.96 -17.06 27.86
CA LEU A 565 -21.31 -15.76 28.01
C LEU A 565 -21.14 -15.38 29.48
N ASP A 566 -22.13 -15.65 30.34
CA ASP A 566 -22.02 -15.40 31.78
C ASP A 566 -20.86 -16.19 32.43
N ARG A 567 -20.78 -17.50 32.16
CA ARG A 567 -19.66 -18.35 32.61
C ARG A 567 -18.29 -17.90 32.09
N LEU A 568 -18.23 -17.23 30.94
CA LEU A 568 -17.02 -16.64 30.37
C LEU A 568 -16.71 -15.20 30.88
N GLY A 569 -17.45 -14.72 31.89
CA GLY A 569 -17.31 -13.38 32.44
C GLY A 569 -17.83 -12.26 31.51
N LEU A 570 -18.62 -12.61 30.50
CA LEU A 570 -19.08 -11.72 29.42
C LEU A 570 -20.57 -11.34 29.51
N ALA A 571 -21.31 -11.68 30.56
CA ALA A 571 -22.72 -11.28 30.69
C ALA A 571 -22.93 -9.76 30.54
N HIS A 572 -22.09 -8.95 31.20
CA HIS A 572 -22.09 -7.49 31.12
C HIS A 572 -21.68 -6.94 29.74
N ARG A 573 -21.11 -7.79 28.87
CA ARG A 573 -20.70 -7.50 27.49
C ARG A 573 -21.59 -8.15 26.43
N SER A 574 -22.65 -8.85 26.84
CA SER A 574 -23.49 -9.64 25.93
C SER A 574 -24.11 -8.83 24.78
N GLU A 575 -24.42 -7.55 25.02
CA GLU A 575 -24.95 -6.61 24.02
C GLU A 575 -23.86 -5.83 23.23
N HIS A 576 -22.59 -5.94 23.61
CA HIS A 576 -21.49 -5.21 22.96
C HIS A 576 -21.07 -5.87 21.64
N LYS A 577 -20.72 -5.06 20.65
CA LYS A 577 -20.20 -5.48 19.35
C LYS A 577 -18.71 -5.83 19.43
N PRO A 578 -18.13 -6.64 18.52
CA PRO A 578 -16.75 -7.10 18.64
C PRO A 578 -15.68 -5.99 18.73
N ASN A 579 -15.92 -4.82 18.13
CA ASN A 579 -15.02 -3.66 18.23
C ASN A 579 -15.07 -2.93 19.59
N GLU A 580 -16.12 -3.13 20.38
CA GLU A 580 -16.27 -2.66 21.77
C GLU A 580 -15.66 -3.65 22.80
N LEU A 581 -15.22 -4.82 22.31
CA LEU A 581 -14.52 -5.85 23.07
C LEU A 581 -13.00 -5.74 22.89
N SER A 582 -12.26 -5.94 23.98
CA SER A 582 -10.82 -6.21 23.97
C SER A 582 -10.49 -7.53 23.27
N GLY A 583 -9.23 -7.73 22.85
CA GLY A 583 -8.83 -8.97 22.18
C GLY A 583 -9.11 -10.24 23.00
N GLY A 584 -8.96 -10.17 24.32
CA GLY A 584 -9.27 -11.30 25.21
C GLY A 584 -10.76 -11.56 25.39
N GLU A 585 -11.60 -10.51 25.38
CA GLU A 585 -13.06 -10.67 25.37
C GLU A 585 -13.54 -11.28 24.03
N GLN A 586 -12.95 -10.86 22.89
CA GLN A 586 -13.23 -11.46 21.58
C GLN A 586 -12.86 -12.95 21.54
N GLN A 587 -11.70 -13.34 22.08
CA GLN A 587 -11.29 -14.75 22.15
C GLN A 587 -12.25 -15.59 23.01
N ARG A 588 -12.76 -15.03 24.12
CA ARG A 588 -13.81 -15.70 24.93
C ARG A 588 -15.14 -15.82 24.17
N VAL A 589 -15.55 -14.82 23.38
CA VAL A 589 -16.70 -14.94 22.46
C VAL A 589 -16.47 -16.04 21.41
N ALA A 590 -15.24 -16.19 20.89
CA ALA A 590 -14.90 -17.26 19.96
C ALA A 590 -15.04 -18.65 20.60
N VAL A 591 -14.60 -18.82 21.84
CA VAL A 591 -14.82 -20.04 22.64
C VAL A 591 -16.32 -20.30 22.85
N ALA A 592 -17.11 -19.29 23.21
CA ALA A 592 -18.57 -19.45 23.36
C ALA A 592 -19.26 -19.96 22.08
N ARG A 593 -18.83 -19.49 20.89
CA ARG A 593 -19.31 -20.00 19.59
C ARG A 593 -19.00 -21.50 19.40
N ALA A 594 -17.81 -21.95 19.78
CA ALA A 594 -17.46 -23.37 19.71
C ALA A 594 -18.29 -24.25 20.66
N LEU A 595 -18.70 -23.69 21.81
CA LEU A 595 -19.37 -24.44 22.88
C LEU A 595 -20.90 -24.48 22.80
N ILE A 596 -21.57 -23.54 22.11
CA ILE A 596 -23.05 -23.42 22.15
C ILE A 596 -23.79 -24.71 21.78
N ASN A 597 -23.26 -25.47 20.82
CA ASN A 597 -23.83 -26.73 20.35
C ASN A 597 -23.47 -27.95 21.22
N ARG A 598 -22.76 -27.76 22.34
CA ARG A 598 -22.26 -28.82 23.25
C ARG A 598 -21.56 -29.97 22.51
N PRO A 599 -20.51 -29.68 21.71
CA PRO A 599 -19.80 -30.70 20.93
C PRO A 599 -19.16 -31.78 21.83
N SER A 600 -19.23 -33.05 21.41
CA SER A 600 -18.64 -34.17 22.15
C SER A 600 -17.11 -34.11 22.26
N ILE A 601 -16.46 -33.54 21.24
CA ILE A 601 -15.00 -33.39 21.15
C ILE A 601 -14.68 -31.95 20.71
N ILE A 602 -13.69 -31.33 21.34
CA ILE A 602 -13.22 -29.97 21.06
C ILE A 602 -11.72 -30.03 20.80
N PHE A 603 -11.30 -29.62 19.61
CA PHE A 603 -9.89 -29.40 19.26
C PHE A 603 -9.55 -27.92 19.43
N ALA A 604 -8.50 -27.61 20.20
CA ALA A 604 -8.12 -26.23 20.52
C ALA A 604 -6.61 -26.02 20.34
N ASP A 605 -6.24 -25.20 19.36
CA ASP A 605 -4.84 -24.79 19.10
C ASP A 605 -4.62 -23.45 19.83
N GLU A 606 -3.76 -23.44 20.86
CA GLU A 606 -3.48 -22.31 21.75
C GLU A 606 -4.69 -21.49 22.24
N PRO A 607 -5.71 -22.12 22.87
CA PRO A 607 -6.97 -21.45 23.24
C PRO A 607 -6.83 -20.26 24.19
N SER A 608 -5.73 -20.17 24.94
CA SER A 608 -5.43 -19.05 25.85
C SER A 608 -4.26 -18.16 25.39
N GLY A 609 -3.72 -18.36 24.18
CA GLY A 609 -2.48 -17.71 23.74
C GLY A 609 -2.49 -16.17 23.73
N ASN A 610 -3.68 -15.54 23.62
CA ASN A 610 -3.83 -14.08 23.62
C ASN A 610 -4.55 -13.55 24.89
N LEU A 611 -4.71 -14.37 25.93
CA LEU A 611 -5.35 -13.99 27.20
C LEU A 611 -4.31 -13.57 28.25
N ASP A 612 -4.70 -12.66 29.15
CA ASP A 612 -3.98 -12.44 30.41
C ASP A 612 -4.13 -13.65 31.36
N THR A 613 -3.38 -13.64 32.47
CA THR A 613 -3.35 -14.77 33.43
C THR A 613 -4.72 -15.05 34.04
N GLU A 614 -5.49 -14.02 34.40
CA GLU A 614 -6.77 -14.17 35.10
C GLU A 614 -7.83 -14.76 34.15
N ASN A 615 -7.95 -14.19 32.95
CA ASN A 615 -8.84 -14.68 31.91
C ASN A 615 -8.41 -16.06 31.36
N SER A 616 -7.11 -16.35 31.34
CA SER A 616 -6.60 -17.71 31.03
C SER A 616 -7.08 -18.72 32.05
N THR A 617 -6.88 -18.45 33.34
CA THR A 617 -7.35 -19.34 34.42
C THR A 617 -8.86 -19.52 34.39
N LEU A 618 -9.64 -18.47 34.12
CA LEU A 618 -11.09 -18.57 33.96
C LEU A 618 -11.49 -19.48 32.79
N LEU A 619 -10.81 -19.36 31.65
CA LEU A 619 -11.01 -20.25 30.50
C LEU A 619 -10.60 -21.71 30.80
N HIS A 620 -9.47 -21.93 31.47
CA HIS A 620 -8.97 -23.26 31.81
C HIS A 620 -9.91 -23.97 32.79
N ASN A 621 -10.39 -23.24 33.80
CA ASN A 621 -11.41 -23.74 34.74
C ASN A 621 -12.71 -24.08 34.01
N LEU A 622 -13.15 -23.24 33.07
CA LEU A 622 -14.34 -23.53 32.28
C LEU A 622 -14.20 -24.81 31.44
N PHE A 623 -13.04 -25.07 30.81
CA PHE A 623 -12.81 -26.34 30.11
C PHE A 623 -12.93 -27.54 31.05
N PHE A 624 -12.40 -27.44 32.28
CA PHE A 624 -12.51 -28.47 33.30
C PHE A 624 -13.97 -28.66 33.77
N GLU A 625 -14.70 -27.58 34.04
CA GLU A 625 -16.13 -27.61 34.41
C GLU A 625 -16.99 -28.23 33.31
N LEU A 626 -16.78 -27.87 32.05
CA LEU A 626 -17.53 -28.40 30.91
C LEU A 626 -17.23 -29.89 30.65
N ARG A 627 -15.98 -30.30 30.86
CA ARG A 627 -15.56 -31.72 30.86
C ARG A 627 -16.32 -32.50 31.94
N GLU A 628 -16.41 -31.98 33.17
CA GLU A 628 -17.13 -32.66 34.26
C GLU A 628 -18.66 -32.64 34.09
N GLU A 629 -19.26 -31.49 33.77
CA GLU A 629 -20.72 -31.29 33.69
C GLU A 629 -21.34 -31.93 32.44
N PHE A 630 -20.67 -31.82 31.28
CA PHE A 630 -21.20 -32.26 29.98
C PHE A 630 -20.44 -33.44 29.37
N ARG A 631 -19.40 -33.96 30.04
CA ARG A 631 -18.56 -35.08 29.55
C ARG A 631 -17.91 -34.83 28.17
N GLN A 632 -17.59 -33.58 27.90
CA GLN A 632 -16.92 -33.17 26.66
C GLN A 632 -15.43 -33.54 26.70
N THR A 633 -14.90 -34.03 25.58
CA THR A 633 -13.47 -34.34 25.42
C THR A 633 -12.74 -33.14 24.84
N PHE A 634 -11.67 -32.69 25.49
CA PHE A 634 -10.83 -31.59 25.00
C PHE A 634 -9.47 -32.14 24.53
N VAL A 635 -9.09 -31.80 23.29
CA VAL A 635 -7.77 -32.08 22.73
C VAL A 635 -7.10 -30.73 22.49
N ILE A 636 -6.15 -30.39 23.36
CA ILE A 636 -5.52 -29.06 23.39
C ILE A 636 -4.06 -29.17 22.98
N VAL A 637 -3.64 -28.34 22.03
CA VAL A 637 -2.22 -28.05 21.77
C VAL A 637 -1.90 -26.74 22.46
N THR A 638 -0.93 -26.75 23.37
CA THR A 638 -0.48 -25.54 24.06
C THR A 638 0.95 -25.62 24.57
N HIS A 639 1.63 -24.47 24.57
CA HIS A 639 2.88 -24.21 25.29
C HIS A 639 2.64 -23.83 26.76
N ASN A 640 1.39 -23.67 27.20
CA ASN A 640 1.05 -23.32 28.57
C ASN A 640 1.08 -24.56 29.49
N GLU A 641 2.17 -24.74 30.25
CA GLU A 641 2.32 -25.84 31.20
C GLU A 641 1.17 -25.96 32.22
N ASN A 642 0.56 -24.85 32.64
CA ASN A 642 -0.50 -24.91 33.66
C ASN A 642 -1.77 -25.54 33.10
N LEU A 643 -2.13 -25.22 31.85
CA LEU A 643 -3.23 -25.87 31.14
C LEU A 643 -2.90 -27.34 30.86
N ALA A 644 -1.67 -27.65 30.44
CA ALA A 644 -1.23 -29.03 30.21
C ALA A 644 -1.31 -29.89 31.49
N LYS A 645 -0.95 -29.32 32.65
CA LYS A 645 -1.03 -29.97 33.97
C LYS A 645 -2.47 -30.21 34.47
N MET A 646 -3.48 -29.55 33.88
CA MET A 646 -4.90 -29.79 34.16
C MET A 646 -5.51 -30.92 33.33
N ALA A 647 -4.81 -31.42 32.31
CA ALA A 647 -5.28 -32.50 31.46
C ALA A 647 -5.06 -33.89 32.10
N ASP A 648 -6.00 -34.82 31.87
CA ASP A 648 -5.87 -36.23 32.29
C ASP A 648 -4.65 -36.94 31.67
N ARG A 649 -4.22 -36.46 30.52
CA ARG A 649 -3.11 -37.00 29.73
C ARG A 649 -2.39 -35.86 29.03
N MET A 650 -1.09 -35.75 29.32
CA MET A 650 -0.15 -34.89 28.61
C MET A 650 0.61 -35.72 27.57
N ILE A 651 0.99 -35.10 26.46
CA ILE A 651 1.89 -35.67 25.44
C ILE A 651 2.85 -34.55 25.03
N THR A 652 4.15 -34.75 25.23
CA THR A 652 5.17 -33.78 24.90
C THR A 652 5.68 -34.03 23.49
N MET A 653 5.63 -33.01 22.63
CA MET A 653 6.20 -33.05 21.28
C MET A 653 7.40 -32.12 21.16
N LYS A 654 8.46 -32.60 20.50
CA LYS A 654 9.65 -31.81 20.17
C LYS A 654 10.13 -32.17 18.76
N ASP A 655 10.45 -31.17 17.95
CA ASP A 655 10.97 -31.34 16.58
C ASP A 655 10.09 -32.26 15.71
N GLY A 656 8.76 -32.21 15.90
CA GLY A 656 7.77 -33.04 15.21
C GLY A 656 7.60 -34.47 15.76
N MET A 657 8.41 -34.88 16.74
CA MET A 657 8.39 -36.21 17.36
C MET A 657 7.71 -36.16 18.73
N ILE A 658 6.98 -37.22 19.11
CA ILE A 658 6.54 -37.41 20.50
C ILE A 658 7.76 -37.86 21.32
N VAL A 659 8.03 -37.16 22.43
CA VAL A 659 9.17 -37.43 23.31
C VAL A 659 8.77 -37.90 24.71
N GLU A 660 7.53 -37.63 25.14
CA GLU A 660 6.94 -38.09 26.41
C GLU A 660 5.42 -38.29 26.28
#